data_AF-A0A9D1KAM1-F1
#
_entry.id   AF-A0A9D1KAM1-F1
#
_cell.length_a   1.000
_cell.length_b   1.000
_cell.length_c   1.000
_cell.angle_alpha   90.00
_cell.angle_beta   90.00
_cell.angle_gamma   90.00
#
_symmetry.space_group_name_H-M   'P 1'
#
loop_
_entity.id
_entity.type
_entity.pdbx_description
1 polymer ?
#
loop_
_entity_poly.entity_id
_entity_poly.type
_entity_poly.pdbx_seq_one_letter_code
_entity_poly.pdbx_strand_id
1 'polypeptide(L)'
;MEIDLKIVDAIKNNDLNRINFFKQEIAKELRNKGIDIEKIDSLCEEILMEAVNGYTKETPIRFLFYIKKIINSKVSTLKNDFLKEKEIDILKFYLTKHNGYYLNTYYIAKKLKLSEEFIYNTVNKAIKNKEETKKYLPNFENDLKQRRDFFEYNNDSLTNAKIKLILYYTGKIDNKCYTVEELKDIYNWPLEIMKKRLRKSFAVLKRDNNLDKLLEKEPSLKDIIYDKAKEIGIDLIMNNHANKEKISTLGLTDKERDILILLEKNKDKPLTNKKMAELLGYNTTKAYTYAKSLIKAKAKGNEEIIKEVNELHPDFLRKNSILTKKEIKILKLLDEHSKVPLSNKEMAELLEYKNKETYTAVKTALLKKIREDEKVKEEALKICPNLLNKEVLLNSKEIEILKLLNKHKNKPLTDQEMARLLEYKYNYSYITAKYRLLKKIEKNENVKALALKIYPELFDKDQVLTSRETMMLKILKETENRIISDEELAEMIGFRNKDAYNYAKRKLYKKIEESEKIKEEALKIYPDFINYMKSLTIREIEILSILKEHQDNPLSNEEMAKLLGYKNEKTYNSAKSTLKRKIKDNDEIAAKIKEIYPEFLEEIDLTDKEKKVLNLLSEHQDNPLSNEEMAKLLGYKNINSYFRFKKNMSKKLSENIELKERLLSKYPFLERKVTLTNNEITILKEYYHINSGQTSYKSTNEIANDLNYSYQTIYSFKEKALKKITSDTTCKEQIIRVYPHFEDDLMIKNNYSSKNSINLTETELSNVKNYQNLINKKDSIKKGLEALNNSIFKDFMEFCSLKEQLILAFSLGFFNKHPFNSKDVADIFNIDEISVINLTHECLSFTRNRLEQKDKTKVKSSFQ
;
A
#
# COMPACT_ATOMS: atom_id res chain seq x y z
N MET A 1 -43.23 -39.46 17.65
CA MET A 1 -42.92 -39.35 19.09
C MET A 1 -43.24 -40.63 19.84
N GLU A 2 -44.51 -41.04 19.94
CA GLU A 2 -44.87 -42.27 20.69
C GLU A 2 -44.25 -43.55 20.08
N ILE A 3 -44.20 -43.63 18.74
CA ILE A 3 -43.48 -44.68 18.00
C ILE A 3 -41.97 -44.64 18.31
N ASP A 4 -41.38 -43.45 18.41
CA ASP A 4 -39.96 -43.27 18.66
C ASP A 4 -39.57 -43.69 20.09
N LEU A 5 -40.45 -43.44 21.08
CA LEU A 5 -40.26 -43.91 22.45
C LEU A 5 -40.36 -45.44 22.55
N LYS A 6 -41.31 -46.07 21.83
CA LYS A 6 -41.36 -47.53 21.72
C LYS A 6 -40.11 -48.12 21.05
N ILE A 7 -39.45 -47.36 20.18
CA ILE A 7 -38.15 -47.75 19.59
C ILE A 7 -37.06 -47.68 20.65
N VAL A 8 -36.98 -46.59 21.43
CA VAL A 8 -36.03 -46.45 22.54
C VAL A 8 -36.22 -47.54 23.59
N ASP A 9 -37.46 -47.82 24.00
CA ASP A 9 -37.77 -48.85 24.99
C ASP A 9 -37.40 -50.25 24.48
N ALA A 10 -37.64 -50.55 23.20
CA ALA A 10 -37.23 -51.81 22.59
C ALA A 10 -35.70 -51.98 22.56
N ILE A 11 -34.95 -50.88 22.30
CA ILE A 11 -33.49 -50.90 22.34
C ILE A 11 -32.99 -51.08 23.78
N LYS A 12 -33.61 -50.44 24.78
CA LYS A 12 -33.30 -50.65 26.21
C LYS A 12 -33.54 -52.10 26.66
N ASN A 13 -34.53 -52.74 26.05
CA ASN A 13 -34.88 -54.15 26.30
C ASN A 13 -34.08 -55.13 25.42
N ASN A 14 -32.95 -54.71 24.85
CA ASN A 14 -32.04 -55.58 24.07
C ASN A 14 -32.66 -56.19 22.78
N ASP A 15 -33.54 -55.49 22.09
CA ASP A 15 -33.98 -55.89 20.74
C ASP A 15 -32.80 -55.79 19.74
N LEU A 16 -32.14 -56.93 19.52
CA LEU A 16 -30.98 -57.10 18.65
C LEU A 16 -31.23 -56.62 17.22
N ASN A 17 -32.45 -56.79 16.68
CA ASN A 17 -32.75 -56.38 15.31
C ASN A 17 -32.75 -54.86 15.19
N ARG A 18 -33.33 -54.16 16.18
CA ARG A 18 -33.34 -52.69 16.22
C ARG A 18 -31.96 -52.13 16.54
N ILE A 19 -31.22 -52.74 17.46
CA ILE A 19 -29.83 -52.36 17.78
C ILE A 19 -28.96 -52.44 16.52
N ASN A 20 -29.01 -53.57 15.80
CA ASN A 20 -28.19 -53.76 14.61
C ASN A 20 -28.57 -52.78 13.48
N PHE A 21 -29.88 -52.53 13.29
CA PHE A 21 -30.35 -51.54 12.32
C PHE A 21 -29.79 -50.14 12.60
N PHE A 22 -29.89 -49.66 13.83
CA PHE A 22 -29.38 -48.32 14.16
C PHE A 22 -27.85 -48.26 14.20
N LYS A 23 -27.15 -49.31 14.63
CA LYS A 23 -25.68 -49.38 14.51
C LYS A 23 -25.22 -49.30 13.04
N GLN A 24 -25.92 -49.96 12.11
CA GLN A 24 -25.62 -49.86 10.68
C GLN A 24 -25.82 -48.44 10.13
N GLU A 25 -26.92 -47.78 10.50
CA GLU A 25 -27.19 -46.40 10.10
C GLU A 25 -26.17 -45.40 10.69
N ILE A 26 -25.78 -45.56 11.96
CA ILE A 26 -24.72 -44.76 12.60
C ILE A 26 -23.38 -44.98 11.88
N ALA A 27 -23.00 -46.23 11.63
CA ALA A 27 -21.75 -46.57 10.94
C ALA A 27 -21.69 -45.98 9.52
N LYS A 28 -22.82 -45.98 8.79
CA LYS A 28 -22.94 -45.36 7.47
C LYS A 28 -22.72 -43.86 7.53
N GLU A 29 -23.33 -43.18 8.50
CA GLU A 29 -23.20 -41.73 8.68
C GLU A 29 -21.77 -41.33 9.14
N LEU A 30 -21.14 -42.13 10.00
CA LEU A 30 -19.73 -41.92 10.43
C LEU A 30 -18.74 -42.11 9.27
N ARG A 31 -18.95 -43.12 8.42
CA ARG A 31 -18.15 -43.31 7.18
C ARG A 31 -18.28 -42.11 6.24
N ASN A 32 -19.50 -41.63 6.01
CA ASN A 32 -19.75 -40.43 5.20
C ASN A 32 -19.04 -39.18 5.75
N LYS A 33 -18.74 -39.14 7.06
CA LYS A 33 -18.04 -38.04 7.73
C LYS A 33 -16.52 -38.23 7.82
N GLY A 34 -15.98 -39.32 7.26
CA GLY A 34 -14.55 -39.59 7.13
C GLY A 34 -13.87 -40.15 8.38
N ILE A 35 -14.60 -40.89 9.22
CA ILE A 35 -14.04 -41.57 10.41
C ILE A 35 -13.44 -42.93 10.00
N ASP A 36 -12.28 -43.25 10.58
CA ASP A 36 -11.54 -44.49 10.32
C ASP A 36 -12.30 -45.74 10.76
N ILE A 37 -12.26 -46.80 9.95
CA ILE A 37 -13.05 -48.02 10.07
C ILE A 37 -12.80 -48.73 11.41
N GLU A 38 -11.55 -48.72 11.89
CA GLU A 38 -11.17 -49.37 13.15
C GLU A 38 -11.83 -48.75 14.39
N LYS A 39 -12.29 -47.49 14.31
CA LYS A 39 -12.94 -46.77 15.43
C LYS A 39 -14.47 -46.80 15.38
N ILE A 40 -15.06 -47.23 14.26
CA ILE A 40 -16.50 -47.10 14.02
C ILE A 40 -17.32 -48.00 14.96
N ASP A 41 -16.91 -49.24 15.16
CA ASP A 41 -17.71 -50.21 15.91
C ASP A 41 -17.85 -49.81 17.39
N SER A 42 -16.76 -49.33 18.01
CA SER A 42 -16.79 -48.80 19.37
C SER A 42 -17.63 -47.53 19.49
N LEU A 43 -17.57 -46.63 18.50
CA LEU A 43 -18.35 -45.37 18.48
C LEU A 43 -19.85 -45.58 18.25
N CYS A 44 -20.22 -46.58 17.46
CA CYS A 44 -21.62 -46.93 17.23
C CYS A 44 -22.32 -47.35 18.52
N GLU A 45 -21.65 -48.12 19.37
CA GLU A 45 -22.15 -48.55 20.68
C GLU A 45 -22.38 -47.35 21.60
N GLU A 46 -21.38 -46.47 21.70
CA GLU A 46 -21.42 -45.28 22.56
C GLU A 46 -22.50 -44.29 22.13
N ILE A 47 -22.57 -43.96 20.84
CA ILE A 47 -23.54 -43.00 20.29
C ILE A 47 -24.97 -43.53 20.44
N LEU A 48 -25.18 -44.83 20.22
CA LEU A 48 -26.50 -45.42 20.37
C LEU A 48 -26.97 -45.37 21.83
N MET A 49 -26.10 -45.71 22.78
CA MET A 49 -26.43 -45.65 24.20
C MET A 49 -26.66 -44.21 24.69
N GLU A 50 -25.84 -43.25 24.23
CA GLU A 50 -26.02 -41.83 24.53
C GLU A 50 -27.38 -41.32 23.99
N ALA A 51 -27.76 -41.74 22.77
CA ALA A 51 -29.05 -41.38 22.18
C ALA A 51 -30.23 -41.98 22.94
N VAL A 52 -30.15 -43.25 23.31
CA VAL A 52 -31.21 -43.97 24.05
C VAL A 52 -31.42 -43.39 25.45
N ASN A 53 -30.33 -42.96 26.11
CA ASN A 53 -30.39 -42.39 27.45
C ASN A 53 -30.87 -40.93 27.44
N GLY A 54 -30.52 -40.16 26.41
CA GLY A 54 -30.86 -38.74 26.30
C GLY A 54 -32.23 -38.44 25.67
N TYR A 55 -32.86 -39.40 24.98
CA TYR A 55 -34.11 -39.17 24.26
C TYR A 55 -35.33 -39.28 25.17
N THR A 56 -36.03 -38.16 25.39
CA THR A 56 -37.22 -38.07 26.25
C THR A 56 -38.47 -37.66 25.47
N LYS A 57 -39.64 -37.73 26.12
CA LYS A 57 -40.93 -37.24 25.58
C LYS A 57 -40.91 -35.77 25.15
N GLU A 58 -40.02 -34.98 25.72
CA GLU A 58 -39.89 -33.53 25.46
C GLU A 58 -38.93 -33.22 24.29
N THR A 59 -38.30 -34.24 23.70
CA THR A 59 -37.36 -34.04 22.59
C THR A 59 -38.13 -33.66 21.32
N PRO A 60 -37.91 -32.46 20.74
CA PRO A 60 -38.76 -31.92 19.67
C PRO A 60 -38.46 -32.51 18.28
N ILE A 61 -37.61 -33.52 18.19
CA ILE A 61 -37.13 -34.12 16.93
C ILE A 61 -37.25 -35.64 16.99
N ARG A 62 -37.41 -36.29 15.83
CA ARG A 62 -37.47 -37.77 15.72
C ARG A 62 -36.15 -38.41 16.20
N PHE A 63 -36.22 -39.64 16.71
CA PHE A 63 -35.08 -40.35 17.30
C PHE A 63 -33.89 -40.49 16.33
N LEU A 64 -34.13 -40.80 15.05
CA LEU A 64 -33.06 -40.87 14.05
C LEU A 64 -32.35 -39.50 13.83
N PHE A 65 -33.10 -38.39 13.87
CA PHE A 65 -32.50 -37.05 13.78
C PHE A 65 -31.76 -36.67 15.07
N TYR A 66 -32.23 -37.14 16.22
CA TYR A 66 -31.54 -36.98 17.49
C TYR A 66 -30.20 -37.73 17.51
N ILE A 67 -30.17 -38.96 16.99
CA ILE A 67 -28.92 -39.71 16.74
C ILE A 67 -27.98 -38.90 15.85
N LYS A 68 -28.46 -38.35 14.73
CA LYS A 68 -27.63 -37.49 13.85
C LYS A 68 -27.09 -36.25 14.56
N LYS A 69 -27.85 -35.65 15.48
CA LYS A 69 -27.38 -34.54 16.32
C LYS A 69 -26.23 -34.97 17.24
N ILE A 70 -26.35 -36.13 17.89
CA ILE A 70 -25.29 -36.70 18.72
C ILE A 70 -24.07 -37.05 17.88
N ILE A 71 -24.24 -37.68 16.70
CA ILE A 71 -23.14 -37.92 15.75
C ILE A 71 -22.43 -36.62 15.41
N ASN A 72 -23.15 -35.54 15.08
CA ASN A 72 -22.52 -34.26 14.77
C ASN A 72 -21.75 -33.67 15.96
N SER A 73 -22.29 -33.79 17.18
CA SER A 73 -21.60 -33.39 18.42
C SER A 73 -20.33 -34.22 18.65
N LYS A 74 -20.41 -35.55 18.52
CA LYS A 74 -19.30 -36.48 18.73
C LYS A 74 -18.24 -36.36 17.65
N VAL A 75 -18.63 -36.20 16.39
CA VAL A 75 -17.72 -35.94 15.27
C VAL A 75 -17.08 -34.56 15.41
N SER A 76 -17.76 -33.55 15.95
CA SER A 76 -17.14 -32.24 16.24
C SER A 76 -16.12 -32.31 17.38
N THR A 77 -16.33 -33.18 18.37
CA THR A 77 -15.36 -33.42 19.46
C THR A 77 -14.20 -34.32 19.03
N LEU A 78 -14.43 -35.31 18.17
CA LEU A 78 -13.39 -36.14 17.56
C LEU A 78 -12.59 -35.39 16.47
N LYS A 79 -13.17 -34.38 15.84
CA LYS A 79 -12.48 -33.45 14.93
C LYS A 79 -11.86 -32.25 15.66
N ASN A 80 -12.00 -32.16 17.00
CA ASN A 80 -11.37 -31.12 17.83
C ASN A 80 -9.95 -31.52 18.24
N ASP A 81 -9.09 -31.68 17.23
CA ASP A 81 -7.68 -31.35 17.44
C ASP A 81 -7.59 -29.81 17.50
N PHE A 82 -7.52 -29.24 18.71
CA PHE A 82 -7.28 -27.80 18.89
C PHE A 82 -6.11 -27.35 18.00
N LEU A 83 -5.07 -28.17 17.92
CA LEU A 83 -4.04 -28.12 16.89
C LEU A 83 -4.02 -29.46 16.17
N LYS A 84 -4.22 -29.44 14.84
CA LYS A 84 -4.00 -30.62 14.00
C LYS A 84 -2.55 -31.07 14.15
N GLU A 85 -2.26 -32.34 13.91
CA GLU A 85 -0.88 -32.89 13.98
C GLU A 85 0.14 -32.05 13.19
N LYS A 86 -0.24 -31.62 11.98
CA LYS A 86 0.56 -30.69 11.16
C LYS A 86 0.79 -29.32 11.82
N GLU A 87 -0.18 -28.80 12.57
CA GLU A 87 -0.03 -27.54 13.32
C GLU A 87 0.91 -27.69 14.52
N ILE A 88 0.91 -28.86 15.17
CA ILE A 88 1.87 -29.19 16.25
C ILE A 88 3.30 -29.25 15.70
N ASP A 89 3.50 -29.88 14.54
CA ASP A 89 4.82 -29.95 13.90
C ASP A 89 5.34 -28.58 13.47
N ILE A 90 4.46 -27.71 12.94
CA ILE A 90 4.80 -26.31 12.65
C ILE A 90 5.31 -25.60 13.91
N LEU A 91 4.64 -25.79 15.05
CA LEU A 91 5.02 -25.16 16.31
C LEU A 91 6.34 -25.71 16.85
N LYS A 92 6.60 -27.02 16.73
CA LYS A 92 7.91 -27.62 17.08
C LYS A 92 9.03 -27.01 16.23
N PHE A 93 8.84 -26.89 14.91
CA PHE A 93 9.80 -26.23 14.03
C PHE A 93 9.98 -24.73 14.33
N TYR A 94 8.90 -24.06 14.74
CA TYR A 94 8.94 -22.65 15.12
C TYR A 94 9.68 -22.42 16.44
N LEU A 95 9.63 -23.36 17.39
CA LEU A 95 10.17 -23.17 18.73
C LEU A 95 11.52 -23.83 18.97
N THR A 96 12.01 -24.64 18.03
CA THR A 96 13.29 -25.35 18.18
C THR A 96 14.42 -24.65 17.43
N LYS A 97 15.64 -24.72 18.00
CA LYS A 97 16.85 -24.27 17.31
C LYS A 97 17.33 -25.36 16.35
N HIS A 98 17.56 -24.97 15.10
CA HIS A 98 18.17 -25.82 14.09
C HIS A 98 19.58 -25.26 13.82
N ASN A 99 20.61 -26.05 14.11
CA ASN A 99 22.02 -25.65 14.02
C ASN A 99 22.36 -24.37 14.83
N GLY A 100 21.76 -24.21 16.01
CA GLY A 100 21.99 -23.07 16.90
C GLY A 100 21.14 -21.82 16.61
N TYR A 101 20.33 -21.82 15.54
CA TYR A 101 19.50 -20.68 15.14
C TYR A 101 18.00 -21.02 15.11
N TYR A 102 17.16 -20.01 15.31
CA TYR A 102 15.72 -20.12 15.13
C TYR A 102 15.32 -19.89 13.66
N LEU A 103 14.60 -20.82 13.06
CA LEU A 103 14.08 -20.67 11.69
C LEU A 103 13.00 -19.59 11.64
N ASN A 104 13.05 -18.69 10.67
CA ASN A 104 11.98 -17.70 10.47
C ASN A 104 10.73 -18.33 9.81
N THR A 105 9.61 -17.62 9.88
CA THR A 105 8.31 -18.08 9.36
C THR A 105 8.37 -18.48 7.89
N TYR A 106 9.17 -17.77 7.10
CA TYR A 106 9.41 -18.04 5.68
C TYR A 106 10.12 -19.38 5.43
N TYR A 107 11.16 -19.70 6.20
CA TYR A 107 11.90 -20.95 6.05
C TYR A 107 11.07 -22.15 6.51
N ILE A 108 10.26 -21.98 7.55
CA ILE A 108 9.33 -23.02 8.01
C ILE A 108 8.26 -23.26 6.92
N ALA A 109 7.75 -22.20 6.29
CA ALA A 109 6.79 -22.28 5.17
C ALA A 109 7.35 -23.09 4.01
N LYS A 110 8.57 -22.77 3.60
CA LYS A 110 9.25 -23.45 2.50
C LYS A 110 9.57 -24.92 2.81
N LYS A 111 10.03 -25.21 4.04
CA LYS A 111 10.39 -26.58 4.45
C LYS A 111 9.18 -27.50 4.54
N LEU A 112 8.06 -27.00 5.05
CA LEU A 112 6.83 -27.77 5.22
C LEU A 112 5.89 -27.70 4.00
N LYS A 113 6.27 -26.98 2.94
CA LYS A 113 5.44 -26.71 1.75
C LYS A 113 4.07 -26.10 2.11
N LEU A 114 4.09 -25.11 3.01
CA LEU A 114 2.91 -24.39 3.50
C LEU A 114 3.01 -22.90 3.19
N SER A 115 1.90 -22.16 3.27
CA SER A 115 1.93 -20.71 3.15
C SER A 115 2.45 -20.05 4.44
N GLU A 116 3.13 -18.91 4.31
CA GLU A 116 3.58 -18.12 5.46
C GLU A 116 2.40 -17.65 6.33
N GLU A 117 1.27 -17.34 5.69
CA GLU A 117 0.04 -16.96 6.35
C GLU A 117 -0.52 -18.10 7.21
N PHE A 118 -0.46 -19.34 6.72
CA PHE A 118 -0.88 -20.50 7.50
C PHE A 118 -0.05 -20.67 8.76
N ILE A 119 1.28 -20.55 8.66
CA ILE A 119 2.18 -20.63 9.82
C ILE A 119 1.94 -19.48 10.79
N TYR A 120 1.78 -18.26 10.28
CA TYR A 120 1.48 -17.09 11.09
C TYR A 120 0.18 -17.28 11.87
N ASN A 121 -0.86 -17.80 11.22
CA ASN A 121 -2.14 -18.09 11.84
C ASN A 121 -2.04 -19.22 12.87
N THR A 122 -1.30 -20.30 12.58
CA THR A 122 -1.04 -21.39 13.52
C THR A 122 -0.30 -20.90 14.78
N VAL A 123 0.75 -20.09 14.62
CA VAL A 123 1.50 -19.52 15.73
C VAL A 123 0.63 -18.57 16.56
N ASN A 124 -0.15 -17.70 15.93
CA ASN A 124 -1.05 -16.79 16.64
C ASN A 124 -2.18 -17.52 17.37
N LYS A 125 -2.72 -18.58 16.77
CA LYS A 125 -3.72 -19.46 17.38
C LYS A 125 -3.16 -20.12 18.65
N ALA A 126 -1.91 -20.59 18.62
CA ALA A 126 -1.21 -21.15 19.77
C ALA A 126 -0.92 -20.10 20.86
N ILE A 127 -0.46 -18.91 20.48
CA ILE A 127 -0.19 -17.80 21.42
C ILE A 127 -1.46 -17.30 22.11
N LYS A 128 -2.60 -17.26 21.40
CA LYS A 128 -3.89 -16.83 21.98
C LYS A 128 -4.46 -17.83 22.98
N ASN A 129 -4.15 -19.12 22.84
CA ASN A 129 -4.70 -20.20 23.67
C ASN A 129 -3.54 -21.00 24.32
N LYS A 130 -2.76 -20.31 25.16
CA LYS A 130 -1.53 -20.86 25.75
C LYS A 130 -1.78 -22.10 26.60
N GLU A 131 -2.81 -22.09 27.43
CA GLU A 131 -3.16 -23.20 28.32
C GLU A 131 -3.54 -24.47 27.55
N GLU A 132 -4.23 -24.34 26.42
CA GLU A 132 -4.57 -25.47 25.56
C GLU A 132 -3.36 -25.98 24.78
N THR A 133 -2.47 -25.06 24.36
CA THR A 133 -1.23 -25.40 23.65
C THR A 133 -0.24 -26.14 24.55
N LYS A 134 -0.17 -25.79 25.85
CA LYS A 134 0.67 -26.47 26.85
C LYS A 134 0.36 -27.96 26.98
N LYS A 135 -0.89 -28.39 26.70
CA LYS A 135 -1.28 -29.81 26.67
C LYS A 135 -0.53 -30.60 25.58
N TYR A 136 -0.13 -29.94 24.49
CA TYR A 136 0.60 -30.54 23.37
C TYR A 136 2.11 -30.23 23.38
N LEU A 137 2.49 -29.07 23.92
CA LEU A 137 3.88 -28.58 24.02
C LEU A 137 4.13 -28.01 25.43
N PRO A 138 4.56 -28.84 26.40
CA PRO A 138 4.66 -28.45 27.81
C PRO A 138 5.57 -27.24 28.07
N ASN A 139 6.62 -27.06 27.26
CA ASN A 139 7.60 -25.96 27.39
C ASN A 139 7.29 -24.72 26.53
N PHE A 140 6.10 -24.66 25.91
CA PHE A 140 5.74 -23.64 24.92
C PHE A 140 6.06 -22.20 25.34
N GLU A 141 5.74 -21.81 26.58
CA GLU A 141 6.00 -20.45 27.06
C GLU A 141 7.49 -20.13 27.21
N ASN A 142 8.27 -21.09 27.69
CA ASN A 142 9.70 -20.91 27.88
C ASN A 142 10.42 -20.86 26.52
N ASP A 143 10.05 -21.73 25.59
CA ASP A 143 10.65 -21.77 24.25
C ASP A 143 10.28 -20.50 23.43
N LEU A 144 9.05 -20.00 23.57
CA LEU A 144 8.62 -18.74 22.95
C LEU A 144 9.39 -17.55 23.53
N LYS A 145 9.64 -17.54 24.85
CA LYS A 145 10.45 -16.52 25.52
C LYS A 145 11.89 -16.55 25.01
N GLN A 146 12.53 -17.72 24.98
CA GLN A 146 13.90 -17.87 24.46
C GLN A 146 14.04 -17.43 23.00
N ARG A 147 13.03 -17.73 22.16
CA ARG A 147 13.00 -17.28 20.77
C ARG A 147 12.84 -15.76 20.67
N ARG A 148 11.97 -15.15 21.48
CA ARG A 148 11.79 -13.69 21.49
C ARG A 148 13.07 -12.98 21.90
N ASP A 149 13.69 -13.44 22.98
CA ASP A 149 14.94 -12.88 23.52
C ASP A 149 16.08 -12.97 22.47
N PHE A 150 16.13 -14.04 21.67
CA PHE A 150 17.08 -14.19 20.56
C PHE A 150 16.92 -13.13 19.45
N PHE A 151 15.69 -12.71 19.12
CA PHE A 151 15.43 -11.74 18.06
C PHE A 151 15.41 -10.28 18.56
N GLU A 152 15.01 -10.03 19.80
CA GLU A 152 15.02 -8.68 20.41
C GLU A 152 16.45 -8.15 20.64
N TYR A 153 17.40 -9.03 20.97
CA TYR A 153 18.82 -8.65 21.16
C TYR A 153 19.51 -8.10 19.89
N ASN A 154 18.95 -8.35 18.69
CA ASN A 154 19.60 -8.06 17.41
C ASN A 154 19.14 -6.78 16.67
N ASN A 155 18.07 -6.10 17.12
CA ASN A 155 17.54 -4.94 16.39
C ASN A 155 18.11 -3.58 16.81
N ASP A 156 18.45 -3.36 18.09
CA ASP A 156 18.78 -2.02 18.62
C ASP A 156 20.27 -1.76 18.93
N SER A 157 21.17 -2.73 18.74
CA SER A 157 22.61 -2.59 19.03
C SER A 157 23.47 -2.31 17.77
N LEU A 158 24.60 -1.62 17.95
CA LEU A 158 25.64 -1.44 16.92
C LEU A 158 26.41 -2.77 16.75
N THR A 159 25.86 -3.68 15.96
CA THR A 159 26.46 -5.00 15.73
C THR A 159 27.65 -4.93 14.77
N ASN A 160 28.56 -5.91 14.85
CA ASN A 160 29.71 -6.01 13.94
C ASN A 160 29.31 -6.03 12.45
N ALA A 161 28.14 -6.58 12.12
CA ALA A 161 27.60 -6.57 10.76
C ALA A 161 27.23 -5.14 10.30
N LYS A 162 26.64 -4.32 11.18
CA LYS A 162 26.33 -2.91 10.90
C LYS A 162 27.61 -2.08 10.78
N ILE A 163 28.59 -2.32 11.66
CA ILE A 163 29.92 -1.68 11.60
C ILE A 163 30.60 -2.02 10.27
N LYS A 164 30.67 -3.30 9.90
CA LYS A 164 31.29 -3.75 8.65
C LYS A 164 30.64 -3.10 7.42
N LEU A 165 29.32 -2.98 7.41
CA LEU A 165 28.59 -2.32 6.33
C LEU A 165 28.92 -0.81 6.25
N ILE A 166 29.01 -0.12 7.39
CA ILE A 166 29.45 1.28 7.45
C ILE A 166 30.89 1.41 6.92
N LEU A 167 31.81 0.54 7.37
CA LEU A 167 33.21 0.57 6.99
C LEU A 167 33.43 0.36 5.48
N TYR A 168 32.69 -0.56 4.85
CA TYR A 168 32.71 -0.69 3.38
C TYR A 168 32.19 0.59 2.71
N TYR A 169 31.06 1.13 3.17
CA TYR A 169 30.50 2.34 2.56
C TYR A 169 31.43 3.56 2.66
N THR A 170 32.19 3.66 3.76
CA THR A 170 33.20 4.70 3.98
C THR A 170 34.59 4.35 3.43
N GLY A 171 34.75 3.17 2.80
CA GLY A 171 35.98 2.72 2.18
C GLY A 171 37.15 2.44 3.11
N LYS A 172 36.90 1.97 4.33
CA LYS A 172 37.96 1.64 5.30
C LYS A 172 38.47 0.21 5.23
N ILE A 173 37.70 -0.72 4.70
CA ILE A 173 38.11 -2.12 4.64
C ILE A 173 39.14 -2.36 3.51
N ASP A 174 39.04 -1.63 2.41
CA ASP A 174 39.85 -1.84 1.21
C ASP A 174 40.25 -0.53 0.50
N ASN A 175 40.21 0.59 1.23
CA ASN A 175 40.52 1.94 0.71
C ASN A 175 39.64 2.37 -0.48
N LYS A 176 38.50 1.72 -0.73
CA LYS A 176 37.54 2.09 -1.78
C LYS A 176 36.19 2.44 -1.17
N CYS A 177 35.77 3.70 -1.31
CA CYS A 177 34.41 4.11 -0.93
C CYS A 177 33.40 3.51 -1.91
N TYR A 178 32.60 2.55 -1.46
CA TYR A 178 31.57 1.95 -2.29
C TYR A 178 30.32 2.82 -2.36
N THR A 179 29.68 2.88 -3.53
CA THR A 179 28.32 3.42 -3.65
C THR A 179 27.29 2.43 -3.10
N VAL A 180 26.05 2.87 -2.88
CA VAL A 180 24.96 1.97 -2.45
C VAL A 180 24.69 0.91 -3.53
N GLU A 181 24.89 1.28 -4.79
CA GLU A 181 24.82 0.40 -5.96
C GLU A 181 25.93 -0.64 -5.97
N GLU A 182 27.17 -0.29 -5.62
CA GLU A 182 28.26 -1.27 -5.54
C GLU A 182 28.13 -2.17 -4.30
N LEU A 183 27.67 -1.62 -3.17
CA LEU A 183 27.36 -2.42 -1.97
C LEU A 183 26.26 -3.44 -2.22
N LYS A 184 25.25 -3.06 -3.01
CA LYS A 184 24.19 -3.95 -3.48
C LYS A 184 24.79 -5.20 -4.11
N ASP A 185 25.81 -5.03 -4.94
CA ASP A 185 26.46 -6.10 -5.68
C ASP A 185 27.39 -6.93 -4.76
N ILE A 186 28.10 -6.29 -3.83
CA ILE A 186 28.94 -6.97 -2.82
C ILE A 186 28.12 -7.87 -1.89
N TYR A 187 27.00 -7.38 -1.37
CA TYR A 187 26.16 -8.10 -0.42
C TYR A 187 25.03 -8.89 -1.08
N ASN A 188 24.87 -8.77 -2.40
CA ASN A 188 23.83 -9.40 -3.20
C ASN A 188 22.41 -9.18 -2.61
N TRP A 189 22.10 -7.94 -2.19
CA TRP A 189 20.78 -7.54 -1.68
C TRP A 189 20.07 -6.63 -2.69
N PRO A 190 18.73 -6.65 -2.81
CA PRO A 190 18.02 -5.65 -3.60
C PRO A 190 18.36 -4.21 -3.17
N LEU A 191 18.45 -3.28 -4.13
CA LEU A 191 18.87 -1.90 -3.87
C LEU A 191 18.04 -1.24 -2.76
N GLU A 192 16.72 -1.45 -2.76
CA GLU A 192 15.82 -0.93 -1.73
C GLU A 192 16.05 -1.57 -0.36
N ILE A 193 16.40 -2.86 -0.32
CA ILE A 193 16.79 -3.54 0.92
C ILE A 193 18.15 -3.03 1.41
N MET A 194 19.10 -2.82 0.50
CA MET A 194 20.42 -2.26 0.81
C MET A 194 20.29 -0.83 1.34
N LYS A 195 19.57 0.06 0.65
CA LYS A 195 19.22 1.41 1.11
C LYS A 195 18.57 1.36 2.49
N LYS A 196 17.59 0.48 2.70
CA LYS A 196 16.90 0.34 3.99
C LYS A 196 17.85 -0.15 5.10
N ARG A 197 18.72 -1.13 4.83
CA ARG A 197 19.68 -1.68 5.79
C ARG A 197 20.82 -0.71 6.09
N LEU A 198 21.35 -0.03 5.08
CA LEU A 198 22.38 1.00 5.21
C LEU A 198 21.83 2.20 5.99
N ARG A 199 20.62 2.68 5.64
CA ARG A 199 19.92 3.71 6.43
C ARG A 199 19.69 3.27 7.86
N LYS A 200 19.25 2.03 8.11
CA LYS A 200 19.10 1.50 9.48
C LYS A 200 20.44 1.45 10.22
N SER A 201 21.53 1.08 9.56
CA SER A 201 22.87 0.99 10.17
C SER A 201 23.40 2.36 10.56
N PHE A 202 23.26 3.36 9.70
CA PHE A 202 23.59 4.76 9.98
C PHE A 202 22.61 5.41 10.97
N ALA A 203 21.34 5.02 11.00
CA ALA A 203 20.36 5.54 11.95
C ALA A 203 20.67 5.12 13.40
N VAL A 204 21.29 3.95 13.62
CA VAL A 204 21.76 3.51 14.94
C VAL A 204 22.86 4.43 15.49
N LEU A 205 23.61 5.12 14.62
CA LEU A 205 24.62 6.10 15.00
C LEU A 205 24.02 7.42 15.54
N LYS A 206 22.70 7.66 15.36
CA LYS A 206 22.02 8.83 15.93
C LYS A 206 21.76 8.75 17.43
N ARG A 207 21.94 7.56 18.04
CA ARG A 207 21.66 7.32 19.47
C ARG A 207 22.95 7.33 20.29
N ASP A 208 22.83 7.80 21.54
CA ASP A 208 23.94 8.21 22.42
C ASP A 208 25.12 7.21 22.49
N ASN A 209 26.32 7.76 22.26
CA ASN A 209 27.66 7.14 22.25
C ASN A 209 27.98 6.10 21.16
N ASN A 210 27.07 5.75 20.24
CA ASN A 210 27.40 4.77 19.18
C ASN A 210 28.32 5.33 18.10
N LEU A 211 28.16 6.61 17.74
CA LEU A 211 29.06 7.31 16.83
C LEU A 211 30.45 7.45 17.46
N ASP A 212 30.51 7.83 18.74
CA ASP A 212 31.77 8.00 19.47
C ASP A 212 32.51 6.66 19.61
N LYS A 213 31.83 5.56 19.95
CA LYS A 213 32.42 4.20 19.98
C LYS A 213 32.95 3.74 18.62
N LEU A 214 32.32 4.15 17.52
CA LEU A 214 32.79 3.82 16.18
C LEU A 214 34.03 4.66 15.82
N LEU A 215 34.03 5.94 16.19
CA LEU A 215 35.16 6.85 15.96
C LEU A 215 36.34 6.58 16.91
N GLU A 216 36.12 6.04 18.11
CA GLU A 216 37.18 5.54 19.00
C GLU A 216 37.90 4.34 18.40
N LYS A 217 37.15 3.41 17.79
CA LYS A 217 37.72 2.24 17.12
C LYS A 217 38.41 2.60 15.81
N GLU A 218 37.86 3.56 15.07
CA GLU A 218 38.33 3.93 13.74
C GLU A 218 38.34 5.46 13.57
N PRO A 219 39.35 6.17 14.13
CA PRO A 219 39.42 7.64 14.14
C PRO A 219 39.43 8.26 12.74
N SER A 220 39.99 7.52 11.78
CA SER A 220 40.13 7.95 10.38
C SER A 220 38.80 8.06 9.62
N LEU A 221 37.68 7.61 10.20
CA LEU A 221 36.33 7.73 9.64
C LEU A 221 35.74 9.13 9.76
N LYS A 222 36.27 9.96 10.68
CA LYS A 222 35.68 11.24 11.07
C LYS A 222 35.39 12.16 9.88
N ASP A 223 36.26 12.16 8.88
CA ASP A 223 36.15 13.07 7.74
C ASP A 223 35.17 12.56 6.66
N ILE A 224 34.92 11.25 6.58
CA ILE A 224 34.14 10.62 5.49
C ILE A 224 32.72 10.24 5.95
N ILE A 225 32.54 9.90 7.23
CA ILE A 225 31.28 9.33 7.73
C ILE A 225 30.09 10.29 7.63
N TYR A 226 30.33 11.60 7.77
CA TYR A 226 29.27 12.61 7.67
C TYR A 226 28.80 12.82 6.24
N ASP A 227 29.74 12.89 5.29
CA ASP A 227 29.41 13.03 3.86
C ASP A 227 28.62 11.81 3.39
N LYS A 228 29.06 10.61 3.79
CA LYS A 228 28.37 9.36 3.49
C LYS A 228 26.99 9.25 4.14
N ALA A 229 26.82 9.70 5.38
CA ALA A 229 25.50 9.72 6.00
C ALA A 229 24.53 10.66 5.26
N LYS A 230 25.03 11.81 4.80
CA LYS A 230 24.25 12.79 4.06
C LYS A 230 23.81 12.26 2.69
N GLU A 231 24.68 11.54 1.98
CA GLU A 231 24.35 10.88 0.70
C GLU A 231 23.11 9.98 0.81
N ILE A 232 22.89 9.32 1.95
CA ILE A 232 21.76 8.40 2.17
C ILE A 232 20.55 9.03 2.87
N GLY A 233 20.56 10.36 3.08
CA GLY A 233 19.47 11.11 3.70
C GLY A 233 19.43 10.98 5.22
N ILE A 234 20.57 10.76 5.85
CA ILE A 234 20.71 10.69 7.31
C ILE A 234 21.53 11.88 7.77
N ASP A 235 20.84 12.82 8.42
CA ASP A 235 21.51 13.88 9.17
C ASP A 235 22.10 13.27 10.44
N LEU A 236 23.35 12.84 10.36
CA LEU A 236 24.19 12.72 11.53
C LEU A 236 24.51 14.14 11.97
N ILE A 237 24.05 14.50 13.15
CA ILE A 237 24.50 15.72 13.79
C ILE A 237 25.99 15.48 14.00
N MET A 238 26.84 16.27 13.33
CA MET A 238 28.17 16.51 13.86
C MET A 238 27.88 17.02 15.25
N ASN A 239 28.08 16.18 16.25
CA ASN A 239 28.39 16.65 17.57
C ASN A 239 29.65 17.46 17.37
N ASN A 240 29.41 18.73 17.07
CA ASN A 240 30.32 19.84 17.14
C ASN A 240 30.84 19.99 18.58
N HIS A 241 30.67 19.00 19.46
CA HIS A 241 31.51 18.86 20.63
C HIS A 241 32.98 18.94 20.20
N ALA A 242 33.46 18.16 19.22
CA ALA A 242 34.90 18.18 18.92
C ALA A 242 35.46 19.46 18.25
N ASN A 243 34.64 20.36 17.66
CA ASN A 243 35.11 21.59 17.02
C ASN A 243 34.46 22.89 17.53
N LYS A 244 33.28 22.85 18.17
CA LYS A 244 32.82 23.94 19.04
C LYS A 244 33.47 23.86 20.41
N GLU A 245 33.77 22.70 20.99
CA GLU A 245 34.59 22.67 22.22
C GLU A 245 36.00 23.20 21.92
N LYS A 246 36.56 22.94 20.72
CA LYS A 246 37.87 23.51 20.36
C LYS A 246 37.88 25.03 20.12
N ILE A 247 36.75 25.64 19.73
CA ILE A 247 36.62 27.10 19.52
C ILE A 247 36.07 27.80 20.78
N SER A 248 35.23 27.14 21.57
CA SER A 248 34.70 27.64 22.85
C SER A 248 35.68 27.50 24.00
N THR A 249 36.74 26.70 23.85
CA THR A 249 37.90 26.64 24.78
C THR A 249 38.97 27.68 24.46
N LEU A 250 38.90 28.38 23.32
CA LEU A 250 39.81 29.47 22.96
C LEU A 250 39.17 30.81 23.32
N GLY A 251 39.80 31.55 24.24
CA GLY A 251 39.40 32.91 24.61
C GLY A 251 39.45 33.91 23.45
N LEU A 252 39.05 35.16 23.71
CA LEU A 252 39.23 36.24 22.74
C LEU A 252 40.73 36.50 22.52
N THR A 253 41.11 36.71 21.27
CA THR A 253 42.45 37.19 20.90
C THR A 253 42.52 38.70 21.06
N ASP A 254 43.72 39.27 21.17
CA ASP A 254 43.89 40.72 21.34
C ASP A 254 43.29 41.51 20.16
N LYS A 255 43.41 41.01 18.94
CA LYS A 255 42.75 41.62 17.77
C LYS A 255 41.22 41.59 17.84
N GLU A 256 40.64 40.56 18.46
CA GLU A 256 39.19 40.47 18.67
C GLU A 256 38.72 41.41 19.79
N ARG A 257 39.54 41.63 20.82
CA ARG A 257 39.30 42.67 21.84
C ARG A 257 39.38 44.07 21.25
N ASP A 258 40.40 44.32 20.42
CA ASP A 258 40.57 45.59 19.72
C ASP A 258 39.36 45.92 18.83
N ILE A 259 38.77 44.92 18.16
CA ILE A 259 37.51 45.09 17.42
C ILE A 259 36.41 45.64 18.33
N LEU A 260 36.22 45.06 19.53
CA LEU A 260 35.16 45.45 20.46
C LEU A 260 35.38 46.85 21.01
N ILE A 261 36.60 47.14 21.45
CA ILE A 261 37.00 48.45 22.00
C ILE A 261 36.82 49.54 20.95
N LEU A 262 37.29 49.31 19.72
CA LEU A 262 37.19 50.31 18.66
C LEU A 262 35.73 50.53 18.21
N LEU A 263 34.89 49.50 18.28
CA LEU A 263 33.45 49.61 18.01
C LEU A 263 32.73 50.43 19.09
N GLU A 264 33.02 50.21 20.37
CA GLU A 264 32.38 50.95 21.47
C GLU A 264 32.86 52.41 21.49
N LYS A 265 34.17 52.67 21.27
CA LYS A 265 34.73 54.02 21.17
C LYS A 265 34.11 54.87 20.06
N ASN A 266 33.55 54.23 19.02
CA ASN A 266 32.92 54.91 17.89
C ASN A 266 31.40 54.66 17.83
N LYS A 267 30.76 54.33 18.97
CA LYS A 267 29.32 54.00 19.03
C LYS A 267 28.41 55.14 18.56
N ASP A 268 28.74 56.38 18.93
CA ASP A 268 27.94 57.56 18.57
C ASP A 268 28.16 58.01 17.11
N LYS A 269 29.30 57.63 16.50
CA LYS A 269 29.63 57.94 15.10
C LYS A 269 30.30 56.74 14.42
N PRO A 270 29.52 55.76 13.94
CA PRO A 270 30.04 54.49 13.47
C PRO A 270 30.98 54.63 12.25
N LEU A 271 32.14 53.99 12.33
CA LEU A 271 33.08 53.88 11.22
C LEU A 271 32.60 52.84 10.19
N THR A 272 32.99 53.02 8.92
CA THR A 272 32.69 52.04 7.87
C THR A 272 33.53 50.77 8.05
N ASN A 273 33.01 49.61 7.63
CA ASN A 273 33.74 48.33 7.71
C ASN A 273 35.11 48.37 6.98
N LYS A 274 35.26 49.21 5.96
CA LYS A 274 36.54 49.44 5.26
C LYS A 274 37.54 50.18 6.15
N LYS A 275 37.11 51.28 6.77
CA LYS A 275 37.92 52.05 7.71
C LYS A 275 38.29 51.21 8.95
N MET A 276 37.37 50.39 9.44
CA MET A 276 37.61 49.44 10.53
C MET A 276 38.67 48.39 10.16
N ALA A 277 38.60 47.83 8.95
CA ALA A 277 39.59 46.86 8.47
C ALA A 277 40.99 47.49 8.34
N GLU A 278 41.08 48.73 7.83
CA GLU A 278 42.34 49.48 7.72
C GLU A 278 42.95 49.79 9.10
N LEU A 279 42.16 50.29 10.05
CA LEU A 279 42.64 50.65 11.40
C LEU A 279 43.08 49.45 12.23
N LEU A 280 42.49 48.27 11.99
CA LEU A 280 42.78 47.03 12.72
C LEU A 280 43.76 46.10 11.96
N GLY A 281 44.32 46.56 10.84
CA GLY A 281 45.33 45.82 10.07
C GLY A 281 44.79 44.55 9.39
N TYR A 282 43.53 44.53 8.97
CA TYR A 282 42.96 43.45 8.15
C TYR A 282 43.18 43.73 6.67
N ASN A 283 43.83 42.80 5.98
CA ASN A 283 44.13 42.89 4.54
C ASN A 283 42.88 43.06 3.65
N THR A 284 41.71 42.62 4.13
CA THR A 284 40.43 42.78 3.43
C THR A 284 39.29 43.09 4.39
N THR A 285 38.26 43.77 3.88
CA THR A 285 36.98 43.95 4.59
C THR A 285 36.31 42.62 4.94
N LYS A 286 36.46 41.61 4.08
CA LYS A 286 35.94 40.25 4.33
C LYS A 286 36.59 39.62 5.56
N ALA A 287 37.91 39.75 5.72
CA ALA A 287 38.63 39.23 6.87
C ALA A 287 38.18 39.89 8.19
N TYR A 288 37.98 41.22 8.18
CA TYR A 288 37.40 41.95 9.31
C TYR A 288 35.98 41.46 9.64
N THR A 289 35.11 41.30 8.63
CA THR A 289 33.73 40.82 8.87
C THR A 289 33.70 39.38 9.39
N TYR A 290 34.64 38.54 8.96
CA TYR A 290 34.79 37.18 9.46
C TYR A 290 35.24 37.18 10.93
N ALA A 291 36.25 37.98 11.29
CA ALA A 291 36.67 38.15 12.69
C ALA A 291 35.53 38.66 13.59
N LYS A 292 34.72 39.61 13.10
CA LYS A 292 33.52 40.08 13.81
C LYS A 292 32.47 38.98 14.01
N SER A 293 32.35 38.05 13.06
CA SER A 293 31.46 36.89 13.17
C SER A 293 31.99 35.82 14.13
N LEU A 294 33.32 35.64 14.20
CA LEU A 294 34.02 34.73 15.10
C LEU A 294 33.79 35.09 16.57
N ILE A 295 33.84 36.37 16.93
CA ILE A 295 33.53 36.84 18.30
C ILE A 295 32.13 36.38 18.73
N LYS A 296 31.14 36.50 17.83
CA LYS A 296 29.75 36.05 18.10
C LYS A 296 29.64 34.53 18.19
N ALA A 297 30.49 33.81 17.47
CA ALA A 297 30.54 32.35 17.54
C ALA A 297 31.20 31.86 18.84
N LYS A 298 32.29 32.50 19.28
CA LYS A 298 32.98 32.21 20.54
C LYS A 298 32.12 32.49 21.78
N ALA A 299 31.35 33.58 21.75
CA ALA A 299 30.40 33.90 22.82
C ALA A 299 29.19 32.93 22.88
N LYS A 300 29.02 32.03 21.92
CA LYS A 300 27.85 31.14 21.87
C LYS A 300 28.02 29.96 22.81
N GLY A 301 27.60 30.13 24.07
CA GLY A 301 27.62 29.10 25.10
C GLY A 301 28.86 29.12 26.01
N ASN A 302 29.64 30.20 26.00
CA ASN A 302 30.75 30.43 26.94
C ASN A 302 30.44 31.68 27.78
N GLU A 303 30.11 31.51 29.07
CA GLU A 303 29.71 32.59 29.97
C GLU A 303 30.83 33.60 30.25
N GLU A 304 32.08 33.16 30.32
CA GLU A 304 33.23 34.05 30.53
C GLU A 304 33.45 34.98 29.32
N ILE A 305 33.37 34.43 28.10
CA ILE A 305 33.46 35.23 26.87
C ILE A 305 32.23 36.14 26.73
N ILE A 306 31.03 35.70 27.13
CA ILE A 306 29.84 36.57 27.15
C ILE A 306 30.07 37.74 28.10
N LYS A 307 30.64 37.50 29.28
CA LYS A 307 30.96 38.54 30.26
C LYS A 307 32.02 39.50 29.72
N GLU A 308 33.12 38.98 29.18
CA GLU A 308 34.21 39.77 28.60
C GLU A 308 33.74 40.62 27.39
N VAL A 309 32.90 40.07 26.50
CA VAL A 309 32.33 40.82 25.38
C VAL A 309 31.38 41.91 25.86
N ASN A 310 30.55 41.64 26.88
CA ASN A 310 29.63 42.63 27.43
C ASN A 310 30.34 43.73 28.22
N GLU A 311 31.49 43.44 28.84
CA GLU A 311 32.37 44.45 29.47
C GLU A 311 33.01 45.36 28.42
N LEU A 312 33.49 44.81 27.30
CA LEU A 312 34.16 45.59 26.25
C LEU A 312 33.20 46.31 25.30
N HIS A 313 32.02 45.75 25.03
CA HIS A 313 30.97 46.35 24.19
C HIS A 313 29.58 45.79 24.54
N PRO A 314 28.83 46.44 25.46
CA PRO A 314 27.58 45.92 26.03
C PRO A 314 26.48 45.52 25.04
N ASP A 315 26.44 46.16 23.87
CA ASP A 315 25.42 45.91 22.84
C ASP A 315 25.89 45.02 21.67
N PHE A 316 27.11 44.47 21.69
CA PHE A 316 27.69 43.78 20.53
C PHE A 316 26.97 42.48 20.15
N LEU A 317 26.55 41.73 21.18
CA LEU A 317 25.80 40.47 21.04
C LEU A 317 24.29 40.70 20.91
N ARG A 318 23.80 41.92 21.19
CA ARG A 318 22.41 42.30 20.93
C ARG A 318 22.27 42.56 19.42
N LYS A 319 21.45 41.76 18.72
CA LYS A 319 20.97 42.15 17.40
C LYS A 319 20.28 43.52 17.57
N ASN A 320 20.60 44.48 16.70
CA ASN A 320 19.86 45.75 16.54
C ASN A 320 18.39 45.54 16.87
N SER A 321 17.83 46.42 17.71
CA SER A 321 16.48 46.30 18.27
C SER A 321 15.50 45.68 17.28
N ILE A 322 14.76 44.67 17.76
CA ILE A 322 13.81 43.86 16.99
C ILE A 322 12.83 44.75 16.19
N LEU A 323 12.50 45.92 16.76
CA LEU A 323 11.74 47.01 16.15
C LEU A 323 12.62 48.27 15.99
N THR A 324 12.47 48.99 14.88
CA THR A 324 13.13 50.28 14.63
C THR A 324 12.45 51.42 15.41
N LYS A 325 13.15 52.54 15.62
CA LYS A 325 12.59 53.74 16.29
C LYS A 325 11.29 54.25 15.62
N LYS A 326 11.17 54.14 14.29
CA LYS A 326 9.97 54.54 13.56
C LYS A 326 8.80 53.56 13.76
N GLU A 327 9.09 52.25 13.78
CA GLU A 327 8.09 51.21 14.06
C GLU A 327 7.54 51.35 15.49
N ILE A 328 8.41 51.65 16.47
CA ILE A 328 7.98 51.91 17.86
C ILE A 328 7.05 53.13 17.96
N LYS A 329 7.36 54.23 17.26
CA LYS A 329 6.47 55.42 17.23
C LYS A 329 5.09 55.09 16.63
N ILE A 330 5.06 54.30 15.56
CA ILE A 330 3.80 53.83 14.96
C ILE A 330 2.98 53.03 15.98
N LEU A 331 3.62 52.10 16.69
CA LEU A 331 2.95 51.23 17.66
C LEU A 331 2.39 52.01 18.85
N LYS A 332 3.12 53.01 19.38
CA LYS A 332 2.64 53.87 20.47
C LYS A 332 1.41 54.67 20.08
N LEU A 333 1.45 55.34 18.93
CA LEU A 333 0.31 56.11 18.43
C LEU A 333 -0.91 55.24 18.10
N LEU A 334 -0.70 53.99 17.65
CA LEU A 334 -1.80 53.04 17.45
C LEU A 334 -2.45 52.61 18.78
N ASP A 335 -1.68 52.53 19.86
CA ASP A 335 -2.20 52.19 21.18
C ASP A 335 -2.93 53.38 21.84
N GLU A 336 -2.33 54.57 21.77
CA GLU A 336 -2.90 55.84 22.25
C GLU A 336 -4.27 56.14 21.62
N HIS A 337 -4.44 55.79 20.34
CA HIS A 337 -5.69 55.98 19.60
C HIS A 337 -6.50 54.69 19.40
N SER A 338 -6.32 53.69 20.27
CA SER A 338 -7.03 52.41 20.20
C SER A 338 -8.56 52.52 20.35
N LYS A 339 -9.06 53.52 21.10
CA LYS A 339 -10.50 53.75 21.32
C LYS A 339 -11.16 54.61 20.25
N VAL A 340 -10.42 55.55 19.65
CA VAL A 340 -10.89 56.44 18.57
C VAL A 340 -9.80 56.48 17.49
N PRO A 341 -9.88 55.61 16.47
CA PRO A 341 -8.78 55.44 15.52
C PRO A 341 -8.69 56.63 14.57
N LEU A 342 -7.51 57.23 14.51
CA LEU A 342 -7.15 58.26 13.52
C LEU A 342 -7.15 57.69 12.11
N SER A 343 -7.47 58.54 11.13
CA SER A 343 -7.35 58.20 9.71
C SER A 343 -5.88 57.99 9.33
N ASN A 344 -5.63 57.22 8.26
CA ASN A 344 -4.27 57.03 7.75
C ASN A 344 -3.61 58.35 7.27
N LYS A 345 -4.41 59.40 7.00
CA LYS A 345 -3.90 60.72 6.62
C LYS A 345 -3.37 61.47 7.85
N GLU A 346 -4.18 61.53 8.92
CA GLU A 346 -3.80 62.15 10.19
C GLU A 346 -2.59 61.45 10.82
N MET A 347 -2.55 60.11 10.76
CA MET A 347 -1.40 59.33 11.21
C MET A 347 -0.12 59.63 10.42
N ALA A 348 -0.23 59.88 9.11
CA ALA A 348 0.92 60.22 8.28
C ALA A 348 1.46 61.61 8.61
N GLU A 349 0.58 62.57 8.89
CA GLU A 349 0.94 63.94 9.28
C GLU A 349 1.62 63.96 10.66
N LEU A 350 1.07 63.28 11.67
CA LEU A 350 1.64 63.19 13.03
C LEU A 350 3.00 62.48 13.10
N LEU A 351 3.24 61.55 12.19
CA LEU A 351 4.49 60.77 12.12
C LEU A 351 5.49 61.30 11.08
N GLU A 352 5.21 62.48 10.50
CA GLU A 352 6.06 63.15 9.51
C GLU A 352 6.35 62.30 8.25
N TYR A 353 5.37 61.50 7.82
CA TYR A 353 5.44 60.78 6.54
C TYR A 353 5.03 61.70 5.38
N LYS A 354 5.74 61.58 4.25
CA LYS A 354 5.52 62.39 3.04
C LYS A 354 4.06 62.37 2.55
N ASN A 355 3.37 61.24 2.69
CA ASN A 355 1.97 61.08 2.32
C ASN A 355 1.37 59.83 2.99
N LYS A 356 0.03 59.69 2.89
CA LYS A 356 -0.72 58.56 3.45
C LYS A 356 -0.26 57.22 2.87
N GLU A 357 0.14 57.17 1.61
CA GLU A 357 0.58 55.96 0.92
C GLU A 357 1.87 55.42 1.53
N THR A 358 2.83 56.31 1.83
CA THR A 358 4.12 55.95 2.43
C THR A 358 3.92 55.39 3.84
N TYR A 359 3.09 56.04 4.65
CA TYR A 359 2.70 55.52 5.96
C TYR A 359 2.00 54.15 5.83
N THR A 360 1.06 54.02 4.89
CA THR A 360 0.30 52.77 4.69
C THR A 360 1.22 51.62 4.28
N ALA A 361 2.21 51.86 3.43
CA ALA A 361 3.19 50.87 3.03
C ALA A 361 4.06 50.42 4.21
N VAL A 362 4.57 51.36 5.01
CA VAL A 362 5.38 51.06 6.21
C VAL A 362 4.56 50.33 7.28
N LYS A 363 3.33 50.77 7.53
CA LYS A 363 2.38 50.09 8.44
C LYS A 363 2.10 48.66 8.00
N THR A 364 1.89 48.44 6.70
CA THR A 364 1.62 47.10 6.15
C THR A 364 2.84 46.19 6.28
N ALA A 365 4.05 46.71 6.01
CA ALA A 365 5.30 45.99 6.18
C ALA A 365 5.55 45.61 7.66
N LEU A 366 5.31 46.55 8.59
CA LEU A 366 5.42 46.30 10.03
C LEU A 366 4.45 45.21 10.49
N LEU A 367 3.16 45.28 10.10
CA LEU A 367 2.17 44.26 10.44
C LEU A 367 2.50 42.89 9.85
N LYS A 368 3.09 42.85 8.65
CA LYS A 368 3.59 41.61 8.05
C LYS A 368 4.76 41.04 8.86
N LYS A 369 5.73 41.88 9.22
CA LYS A 369 6.90 41.52 10.05
C LYS A 369 6.49 40.97 11.42
N ILE A 370 5.46 41.54 12.05
CA ILE A 370 4.88 41.05 13.32
C ILE A 370 4.20 39.69 13.17
N ARG A 371 3.58 39.39 12.02
CA ARG A 371 2.94 38.09 11.79
C ARG A 371 3.94 36.97 11.52
N GLU A 372 5.08 37.31 10.92
CA GLU A 372 6.06 36.33 10.44
C GLU A 372 7.16 36.00 11.48
N ASP A 373 7.40 36.86 12.47
CA ASP A 373 8.44 36.69 13.49
C ASP A 373 7.87 36.80 14.92
N GLU A 374 7.86 35.69 15.67
CA GLU A 374 7.32 35.64 17.05
C GLU A 374 8.07 36.55 18.04
N LYS A 375 9.38 36.77 17.85
CA LYS A 375 10.12 37.69 18.73
C LYS A 375 9.76 39.14 18.46
N VAL A 376 9.47 39.49 17.21
CA VAL A 376 8.92 40.80 16.84
C VAL A 376 7.51 40.98 17.39
N LYS A 377 6.72 39.91 17.39
CA LYS A 377 5.36 39.91 17.94
C LYS A 377 5.32 40.12 19.44
N GLU A 378 6.14 39.40 20.22
CA GLU A 378 6.25 39.60 21.66
C GLU A 378 6.65 41.04 22.02
N GLU A 379 7.63 41.61 21.30
CA GLU A 379 8.09 42.97 21.57
C GLU A 379 7.08 44.05 21.12
N ALA A 380 6.34 43.81 20.04
CA ALA A 380 5.28 44.70 19.59
C ALA A 380 4.07 44.68 20.53
N LEU A 381 3.71 43.52 21.08
CA LEU A 381 2.61 43.37 22.04
C LEU A 381 2.90 44.04 23.39
N LYS A 382 4.18 44.19 23.78
CA LYS A 382 4.55 45.01 24.96
C LYS A 382 4.25 46.50 24.77
N ILE A 383 4.27 46.99 23.53
CA ILE A 383 4.10 48.41 23.20
C ILE A 383 2.65 48.72 22.82
N CYS A 384 1.98 47.82 22.11
CA CYS A 384 0.58 47.92 21.74
C CYS A 384 -0.11 46.57 21.99
N PRO A 385 -0.65 46.34 23.21
CA PRO A 385 -1.27 45.06 23.58
C PRO A 385 -2.46 44.69 22.67
N ASN A 386 -3.15 45.69 22.13
CA ASN A 386 -4.33 45.53 21.27
C ASN A 386 -4.01 45.51 19.76
N LEU A 387 -2.74 45.43 19.37
CA LEU A 387 -2.29 45.59 17.98
C LEU A 387 -2.89 44.61 16.97
N LEU A 388 -3.20 43.40 17.41
CA LEU A 388 -3.84 42.34 16.60
C LEU A 388 -5.37 42.31 16.76
N ASN A 389 -5.91 43.03 17.74
CA ASN A 389 -7.33 43.25 17.89
C ASN A 389 -7.75 44.41 16.99
N LYS A 390 -7.92 44.13 15.69
CA LYS A 390 -8.87 44.92 14.90
C LYS A 390 -10.26 44.61 15.48
N GLU A 391 -10.70 45.35 16.49
CA GLU A 391 -12.12 45.43 16.78
C GLU A 391 -12.78 46.14 15.59
N VAL A 392 -13.15 45.35 14.60
CA VAL A 392 -14.16 45.73 13.64
C VAL A 392 -15.45 45.74 14.45
N LEU A 393 -15.89 46.92 14.90
CA LEU A 393 -17.17 47.08 15.60
C LEU A 393 -18.34 47.11 14.59
N LEU A 394 -19.53 46.74 15.08
CA LEU A 394 -20.79 47.00 14.39
C LEU A 394 -21.10 48.50 14.51
N ASN A 395 -21.44 49.16 13.40
CA ASN A 395 -21.91 50.55 13.46
C ASN A 395 -23.37 50.63 13.93
N SER A 396 -23.84 51.83 14.29
CA SER A 396 -25.20 52.03 14.82
C SER A 396 -26.30 51.52 13.89
N LYS A 397 -26.20 51.78 12.58
CA LYS A 397 -27.16 51.29 11.58
C LYS A 397 -27.14 49.77 11.43
N GLU A 398 -25.98 49.14 11.55
CA GLU A 398 -25.84 47.69 11.53
C GLU A 398 -26.50 47.04 12.75
N ILE A 399 -26.39 47.67 13.93
CA ILE A 399 -27.05 47.23 15.16
C ILE A 399 -28.58 47.34 15.03
N GLU A 400 -29.09 48.43 14.48
CA GLU A 400 -30.53 48.62 14.27
C GLU A 400 -31.10 47.59 13.29
N ILE A 401 -30.39 47.30 12.20
CA ILE A 401 -30.74 46.22 11.27
C ILE A 401 -30.88 44.89 12.03
N LEU A 402 -29.89 44.51 12.85
CA LEU A 402 -29.91 43.26 13.61
C LEU A 402 -31.04 43.21 14.64
N LYS A 403 -31.32 44.30 15.35
CA LYS A 403 -32.43 44.40 16.31
C LYS A 403 -33.78 44.21 15.63
N LEU A 404 -33.99 44.87 14.49
CA LEU A 404 -35.24 44.78 13.75
C LEU A 404 -35.44 43.36 13.15
N LEU A 405 -34.38 42.76 12.63
CA LEU A 405 -34.40 41.37 12.16
C LEU A 405 -34.76 40.38 13.28
N ASN A 406 -34.15 40.53 14.47
CA ASN A 406 -34.46 39.69 15.63
C ASN A 406 -35.91 39.89 16.10
N LYS A 407 -36.37 41.14 16.20
CA LYS A 407 -37.73 41.49 16.62
C LYS A 407 -38.80 40.86 15.72
N HIS A 408 -38.53 40.76 14.43
CA HIS A 408 -39.45 40.22 13.42
C HIS A 408 -39.09 38.81 12.95
N LYS A 409 -38.30 38.04 13.71
CA LYS A 409 -37.84 36.71 13.32
C LYS A 409 -38.96 35.71 13.01
N ASN A 410 -40.07 35.76 13.76
CA ASN A 410 -41.21 34.84 13.60
C ASN A 410 -42.22 35.32 12.54
N LYS A 411 -42.14 36.58 12.11
CA LYS A 411 -42.98 37.18 11.08
C LYS A 411 -42.17 38.20 10.29
N PRO A 412 -41.38 37.74 9.29
CA PRO A 412 -40.41 38.58 8.61
C PRO A 412 -41.07 39.73 7.84
N LEU A 413 -40.51 40.93 7.98
CA LEU A 413 -40.88 42.08 7.19
C LEU A 413 -40.26 42.00 5.79
N THR A 414 -40.92 42.58 4.80
CA THR A 414 -40.34 42.75 3.46
C THR A 414 -39.17 43.73 3.50
N ASP A 415 -38.24 43.61 2.54
CA ASP A 415 -37.10 44.52 2.47
C ASP A 415 -37.52 46.00 2.28
N GLN A 416 -38.68 46.24 1.67
CA GLN A 416 -39.26 47.58 1.53
C GLN A 416 -39.79 48.14 2.86
N GLU A 417 -40.46 47.32 3.67
CA GLU A 417 -40.92 47.70 5.01
C GLU A 417 -39.72 47.95 5.95
N MET A 418 -38.69 47.10 5.86
CA MET A 418 -37.44 47.26 6.59
C MET A 418 -36.73 48.57 6.21
N ALA A 419 -36.65 48.88 4.90
CA ALA A 419 -36.06 50.12 4.42
C ALA A 419 -36.81 51.36 4.93
N ARG A 420 -38.15 51.29 5.01
CA ARG A 420 -38.99 52.38 5.54
C ARG A 420 -38.80 52.57 7.06
N LEU A 421 -38.76 51.49 7.83
CA LEU A 421 -38.59 51.53 9.29
C LEU A 421 -37.18 51.96 9.72
N LEU A 422 -36.18 51.73 8.88
CA LEU A 422 -34.78 52.12 9.11
C LEU A 422 -34.36 53.40 8.37
N GLU A 423 -35.35 54.14 7.85
CA GLU A 423 -35.17 55.44 7.18
C GLU A 423 -34.15 55.42 6.01
N TYR A 424 -34.12 54.32 5.24
CA TYR A 424 -33.35 54.26 4.01
C TYR A 424 -34.11 54.94 2.86
N LYS A 425 -33.46 55.89 2.19
CA LYS A 425 -34.02 56.63 1.04
C LYS A 425 -34.55 55.73 -0.08
N TYR A 426 -33.91 54.57 -0.29
CA TYR A 426 -34.30 53.59 -1.32
C TYR A 426 -34.18 52.16 -0.79
N ASN A 427 -35.07 51.26 -1.23
CA ASN A 427 -35.04 49.83 -0.89
C ASN A 427 -33.67 49.19 -1.17
N TYR A 428 -33.09 49.46 -2.36
CA TYR A 428 -31.76 48.95 -2.72
C TYR A 428 -30.63 49.37 -1.76
N SER A 429 -30.74 50.54 -1.13
CA SER A 429 -29.74 51.02 -0.16
C SER A 429 -29.74 50.15 1.10
N TYR A 430 -30.92 49.77 1.60
CA TYR A 430 -31.07 48.83 2.70
C TYR A 430 -30.57 47.43 2.30
N ILE A 431 -30.95 46.91 1.13
CA ILE A 431 -30.49 45.60 0.64
C ILE A 431 -28.96 45.55 0.58
N THR A 432 -28.32 46.61 0.08
CA THR A 432 -26.86 46.73 0.00
C THR A 432 -26.23 46.77 1.39
N ALA A 433 -26.80 47.53 2.32
CA ALA A 433 -26.33 47.62 3.71
C ALA A 433 -26.45 46.27 4.44
N LYS A 434 -27.61 45.60 4.31
CA LYS A 434 -27.88 44.26 4.83
C LYS A 434 -26.88 43.23 4.29
N TYR A 435 -26.64 43.22 2.98
CA TYR A 435 -25.67 42.31 2.36
C TYR A 435 -24.23 42.55 2.85
N ARG A 436 -23.80 43.82 2.94
CA ARG A 436 -22.48 44.18 3.47
C ARG A 436 -22.31 43.75 4.92
N LEU A 437 -23.34 43.95 5.74
CA LEU A 437 -23.39 43.54 7.14
C LEU A 437 -23.24 42.02 7.29
N LEU A 438 -24.05 41.24 6.57
CA LEU A 438 -23.97 39.77 6.62
C LEU A 438 -22.60 39.26 6.18
N LYS A 439 -22.03 39.84 5.12
CA LYS A 439 -20.68 39.50 4.64
C LYS A 439 -19.58 39.90 5.62
N LYS A 440 -19.77 40.99 6.37
CA LYS A 440 -18.85 41.46 7.42
C LYS A 440 -18.89 40.54 8.63
N ILE A 441 -20.09 40.10 9.02
CA ILE A 441 -20.36 39.13 10.08
C ILE A 441 -19.77 37.74 9.74
N GLU A 442 -19.92 37.27 8.50
CA GLU A 442 -19.38 35.99 8.04
C GLU A 442 -17.84 35.95 8.04
N LYS A 443 -17.20 37.09 7.79
CA LYS A 443 -15.74 37.18 7.65
C LYS A 443 -14.98 37.48 8.94
N ASN A 444 -15.66 37.87 10.02
CA ASN A 444 -15.02 38.33 11.24
C ASN A 444 -15.69 37.72 12.49
N GLU A 445 -14.99 36.81 13.17
CA GLU A 445 -15.50 36.08 14.34
C GLU A 445 -15.84 37.01 15.54
N ASN A 446 -15.16 38.15 15.70
CA ASN A 446 -15.50 39.10 16.75
C ASN A 446 -16.80 39.86 16.43
N VAL A 447 -16.99 40.27 15.17
CA VAL A 447 -18.25 40.86 14.70
C VAL A 447 -19.39 39.86 14.81
N LYS A 448 -19.12 38.59 14.50
CA LYS A 448 -20.05 37.48 14.63
C LYS A 448 -20.50 37.27 16.08
N ALA A 449 -19.56 37.26 17.03
CA ALA A 449 -19.88 37.16 18.45
C ALA A 449 -20.72 38.35 18.94
N LEU A 450 -20.43 39.58 18.50
CA LEU A 450 -21.24 40.75 18.83
C LEU A 450 -22.64 40.71 18.18
N ALA A 451 -22.74 40.26 16.94
CA ALA A 451 -24.01 40.13 16.23
C ALA A 451 -24.90 39.03 16.86
N LEU A 452 -24.30 37.92 17.30
CA LEU A 452 -24.97 36.85 18.05
C LEU A 452 -25.47 37.31 19.42
N LYS A 453 -24.83 38.29 20.07
CA LYS A 453 -25.38 38.89 21.30
C LYS A 453 -26.68 39.67 21.05
N ILE A 454 -26.87 40.22 19.85
CA ILE A 454 -28.02 41.06 19.49
C ILE A 454 -29.13 40.24 18.84
N TYR A 455 -28.75 39.28 18.00
CA TYR A 455 -29.62 38.32 17.35
C TYR A 455 -29.00 36.91 17.49
N PRO A 456 -29.30 36.19 18.59
CA PRO A 456 -28.71 34.87 18.87
C PRO A 456 -28.95 33.83 17.78
N GLU A 457 -30.10 33.92 17.10
CA GLU A 457 -30.51 33.00 16.03
C GLU A 457 -30.14 33.53 14.62
N LEU A 458 -29.26 34.54 14.51
CA LEU A 458 -28.91 35.21 13.24
C LEU A 458 -28.35 34.26 12.16
N PHE A 459 -27.71 33.17 12.59
CA PHE A 459 -27.19 32.12 11.71
C PHE A 459 -27.95 30.81 11.82
N ASP A 460 -29.03 30.77 12.59
CA ASP A 460 -30.02 29.74 12.44
C ASP A 460 -30.79 30.05 11.15
N LYS A 461 -30.12 29.87 10.00
CA LYS A 461 -30.78 29.77 8.72
C LYS A 461 -31.70 28.57 8.81
N ASP A 462 -32.99 28.83 9.02
CA ASP A 462 -34.08 27.87 8.85
C ASP A 462 -33.73 26.47 9.37
N GLN A 463 -33.36 26.33 10.64
CA GLN A 463 -33.16 25.00 11.28
C GLN A 463 -34.47 24.23 11.47
N VAL A 464 -35.54 24.57 10.73
CA VAL A 464 -36.83 23.90 10.76
C VAL A 464 -37.29 23.66 9.32
N LEU A 465 -37.93 22.50 9.10
CA LEU A 465 -38.65 22.22 7.87
C LEU A 465 -39.83 23.18 7.71
N THR A 466 -39.93 23.85 6.56
CA THR A 466 -41.13 24.65 6.25
C THR A 466 -42.36 23.75 6.10
N SER A 467 -43.56 24.27 6.30
CA SER A 467 -44.80 23.49 6.17
C SER A 467 -44.93 22.77 4.82
N ARG A 468 -44.38 23.38 3.75
CA ARG A 468 -44.37 22.82 2.40
C ARG A 468 -43.33 21.70 2.22
N GLU A 469 -42.16 21.82 2.86
CA GLU A 469 -41.15 20.76 2.93
C GLU A 469 -41.64 19.57 3.76
N THR A 470 -42.34 19.83 4.87
CA THR A 470 -43.00 18.80 5.69
C THR A 470 -44.08 18.05 4.91
N MET A 471 -44.93 18.78 4.17
CA MET A 471 -45.97 18.16 3.33
C MET A 471 -45.37 17.33 2.19
N MET A 472 -44.28 17.83 1.60
CA MET A 472 -43.52 17.08 0.60
C MET A 472 -42.94 15.77 1.18
N LEU A 473 -42.36 15.77 2.38
CA LEU A 473 -41.85 14.55 3.03
C LEU A 473 -42.97 13.54 3.37
N LYS A 474 -44.14 14.03 3.80
CA LYS A 474 -45.31 13.18 4.07
C LYS A 474 -45.83 12.52 2.81
N ILE A 475 -46.03 13.29 1.74
CA ILE A 475 -46.49 12.75 0.45
C ILE A 475 -45.47 11.76 -0.09
N LEU A 476 -44.17 12.07 -0.06
CA LEU A 476 -43.13 11.15 -0.50
C LEU A 476 -43.14 9.81 0.27
N LYS A 477 -43.44 9.82 1.56
CA LYS A 477 -43.59 8.62 2.38
C LYS A 477 -44.86 7.83 2.04
N GLU A 478 -45.99 8.53 1.91
CA GLU A 478 -47.28 7.91 1.54
C GLU A 478 -47.22 7.26 0.15
N THR A 479 -46.36 7.78 -0.72
CA THR A 479 -46.18 7.32 -2.10
C THR A 479 -44.94 6.46 -2.30
N GLU A 480 -44.20 6.10 -1.25
CA GLU A 480 -42.92 5.37 -1.35
C GLU A 480 -43.05 4.05 -2.11
N ASN A 481 -44.18 3.36 -1.94
CA ASN A 481 -44.47 2.07 -2.57
C ASN A 481 -45.40 2.19 -3.81
N ARG A 482 -45.58 3.38 -4.35
CA ARG A 482 -46.43 3.65 -5.52
C ARG A 482 -45.61 4.28 -6.64
N ILE A 483 -45.87 3.87 -7.88
CA ILE A 483 -45.29 4.50 -9.05
C ILE A 483 -46.12 5.76 -9.36
N ILE A 484 -45.60 6.94 -9.01
CA ILE A 484 -46.26 8.23 -9.20
C ILE A 484 -45.29 9.21 -9.87
N SER A 485 -45.68 9.82 -10.98
CA SER A 485 -44.83 10.73 -11.74
C SER A 485 -44.47 12.01 -10.96
N ASP A 486 -43.35 12.66 -11.32
CA ASP A 486 -42.98 13.96 -10.74
C ASP A 486 -44.05 15.04 -11.03
N GLU A 487 -44.79 14.91 -12.13
CA GLU A 487 -45.94 15.75 -12.48
C GLU A 487 -47.10 15.56 -11.47
N GLU A 488 -47.49 14.31 -11.18
CA GLU A 488 -48.54 14.00 -10.20
C GLU A 488 -48.10 14.38 -8.78
N LEU A 489 -46.83 14.16 -8.40
CA LEU A 489 -46.30 14.61 -7.12
C LEU A 489 -46.32 16.14 -7.00
N ALA A 490 -46.01 16.86 -8.08
CA ALA A 490 -46.10 18.31 -8.11
C ALA A 490 -47.55 18.77 -7.86
N GLU A 491 -48.53 18.11 -8.47
CA GLU A 491 -49.96 18.40 -8.26
C GLU A 491 -50.42 18.09 -6.83
N MET A 492 -50.09 16.90 -6.29
CA MET A 492 -50.44 16.48 -4.93
C MET A 492 -49.86 17.41 -3.85
N ILE A 493 -48.68 17.98 -4.08
CA ILE A 493 -48.02 18.92 -3.15
C ILE A 493 -48.43 20.39 -3.45
N GLY A 494 -49.14 20.64 -4.55
CA GLY A 494 -49.62 21.97 -4.96
C GLY A 494 -48.57 22.86 -5.61
N PHE A 495 -47.54 22.31 -6.25
CA PHE A 495 -46.60 23.05 -7.10
C PHE A 495 -47.21 23.39 -8.46
N ARG A 496 -46.86 24.56 -9.00
CA ARG A 496 -47.38 25.04 -10.29
C ARG A 496 -47.02 24.15 -11.48
N ASN A 497 -45.86 23.49 -11.41
CA ASN A 497 -45.36 22.56 -12.42
C ASN A 497 -44.24 21.69 -11.84
N LYS A 498 -43.85 20.67 -12.59
CA LYS A 498 -42.74 19.76 -12.28
C LYS A 498 -41.40 20.45 -12.03
N ASP A 499 -41.08 21.49 -12.77
CA ASP A 499 -39.79 22.18 -12.62
C ASP A 499 -39.69 22.89 -11.27
N ALA A 500 -40.78 23.52 -10.82
CA ALA A 500 -40.86 24.15 -9.51
C ALA A 500 -40.76 23.11 -8.38
N TYR A 501 -41.41 21.96 -8.54
CA TYR A 501 -41.26 20.82 -7.62
C TYR A 501 -39.82 20.31 -7.59
N ASN A 502 -39.19 20.08 -8.75
CA ASN A 502 -37.82 19.59 -8.84
C ASN A 502 -36.80 20.55 -8.24
N TYR A 503 -36.99 21.85 -8.40
CA TYR A 503 -36.17 22.87 -7.76
C TYR A 503 -36.31 22.82 -6.22
N ALA A 504 -37.55 22.76 -5.72
CA ALA A 504 -37.83 22.64 -4.29
C ALA A 504 -37.26 21.35 -3.69
N LYS A 505 -37.39 20.22 -4.42
CA LYS A 505 -36.82 18.91 -4.08
C LYS A 505 -35.31 18.98 -3.88
N ARG A 506 -34.57 19.53 -4.86
CA ARG A 506 -33.11 19.68 -4.75
C ARG A 506 -32.72 20.57 -3.58
N LYS A 507 -33.47 21.65 -3.33
CA LYS A 507 -33.22 22.56 -2.22
C LYS A 507 -33.42 21.88 -0.87
N LEU A 508 -34.50 21.11 -0.71
CA LEU A 508 -34.78 20.34 0.49
C LEU A 508 -33.71 19.26 0.73
N TYR A 509 -33.30 18.54 -0.31
CA TYR A 509 -32.30 17.48 -0.19
C TYR A 509 -30.96 18.04 0.27
N LYS A 510 -30.53 19.14 -0.35
CA LYS A 510 -29.33 19.87 0.05
C LYS A 510 -29.44 20.38 1.50
N LYS A 511 -30.61 20.88 1.91
CA LYS A 511 -30.87 21.35 3.27
C LYS A 511 -30.77 20.22 4.31
N ILE A 512 -31.22 19.02 3.97
CA ILE A 512 -31.12 17.81 4.81
C ILE A 512 -29.69 17.28 4.87
N GLU A 513 -28.94 17.34 3.77
CA GLU A 513 -27.53 16.92 3.71
C GLU A 513 -26.61 17.86 4.51
N GLU A 514 -26.90 19.16 4.51
CA GLU A 514 -26.07 20.18 5.15
C GLU A 514 -26.39 20.40 6.65
N SER A 515 -27.49 19.86 7.18
CA SER A 515 -27.95 20.12 8.57
C SER A 515 -28.45 18.88 9.30
N GLU A 516 -27.72 18.47 10.36
CA GLU A 516 -28.05 17.27 11.14
C GLU A 516 -29.38 17.40 11.90
N LYS A 517 -29.74 18.60 12.39
CA LYS A 517 -31.05 18.84 13.02
C LYS A 517 -32.22 18.67 12.05
N ILE A 518 -32.09 19.19 10.82
CA ILE A 518 -33.14 19.07 9.80
C ILE A 518 -33.24 17.63 9.32
N LYS A 519 -32.12 16.93 9.25
CA LYS A 519 -32.08 15.50 8.99
C LYS A 519 -32.81 14.71 10.10
N GLU A 520 -32.58 15.02 11.37
CA GLU A 520 -33.35 14.42 12.48
C GLU A 520 -34.86 14.73 12.36
N GLU A 521 -35.26 15.96 12.05
CA GLU A 521 -36.67 16.32 11.83
C GLU A 521 -37.28 15.61 10.61
N ALA A 522 -36.54 15.52 9.50
CA ALA A 522 -36.99 14.83 8.30
C ALA A 522 -37.16 13.33 8.56
N LEU A 523 -36.25 12.72 9.32
CA LEU A 523 -36.31 11.30 9.69
C LEU A 523 -37.45 11.00 10.66
N LYS A 524 -37.89 11.96 11.49
CA LYS A 524 -39.12 11.81 12.29
C LYS A 524 -40.37 11.71 11.41
N ILE A 525 -40.40 12.40 10.28
CA ILE A 525 -41.53 12.38 9.34
C ILE A 525 -41.43 11.15 8.44
N TYR A 526 -40.26 10.93 7.85
CA TYR A 526 -39.96 9.85 6.92
C TYR A 526 -38.65 9.15 7.32
N PRO A 527 -38.74 8.08 8.15
CA PRO A 527 -37.59 7.36 8.69
C PRO A 527 -36.63 6.80 7.62
N ASP A 528 -37.17 6.33 6.50
CA ASP A 528 -36.39 5.73 5.40
C ASP A 528 -35.96 6.75 4.32
N PHE A 529 -36.13 8.05 4.57
CA PHE A 529 -35.87 9.10 3.59
C PHE A 529 -34.45 9.09 3.01
N ILE A 530 -33.44 8.73 3.81
CA ILE A 530 -32.05 8.63 3.34
C ILE A 530 -31.89 7.50 2.32
N ASN A 531 -32.59 6.38 2.52
CA ASN A 531 -32.60 5.26 1.57
C ASN A 531 -33.45 5.59 0.34
N TYR A 532 -34.56 6.31 0.52
CA TYR A 532 -35.35 6.85 -0.57
C TYR A 532 -34.57 7.81 -1.47
N MET A 533 -33.75 8.70 -0.91
CA MET A 533 -32.85 9.59 -1.68
C MET A 533 -31.81 8.81 -2.51
N LYS A 534 -31.51 7.58 -2.09
CA LYS A 534 -30.59 6.66 -2.76
C LYS A 534 -31.33 5.57 -3.55
N SER A 535 -32.63 5.69 -3.78
CA SER A 535 -33.41 4.70 -4.52
C SER A 535 -33.39 4.95 -6.04
N LEU A 536 -33.90 4.00 -6.83
CA LEU A 536 -34.09 4.17 -8.26
C LEU A 536 -35.20 5.18 -8.55
N THR A 537 -34.92 6.12 -9.43
CA THR A 537 -35.96 7.01 -9.96
C THR A 537 -36.89 6.22 -10.88
N ILE A 538 -38.13 6.68 -11.04
CA ILE A 538 -39.12 6.03 -11.91
C ILE A 538 -38.61 5.88 -13.34
N ARG A 539 -37.90 6.89 -13.87
CA ARG A 539 -37.27 6.79 -15.20
C ARG A 539 -36.19 5.72 -15.28
N GLU A 540 -35.45 5.49 -14.20
CA GLU A 540 -34.45 4.42 -14.14
C GLU A 540 -35.14 3.04 -14.08
N ILE A 541 -36.29 2.94 -13.42
CA ILE A 541 -37.13 1.72 -13.42
C ILE A 541 -37.73 1.46 -14.80
N GLU A 542 -38.27 2.48 -15.47
CA GLU A 542 -38.79 2.38 -16.84
C GLU A 542 -37.71 1.95 -17.85
N ILE A 543 -36.49 2.50 -17.73
CA ILE A 543 -35.34 2.03 -18.52
C ILE A 543 -35.14 0.52 -18.31
N LEU A 544 -35.15 0.04 -17.07
CA LEU A 544 -34.91 -1.37 -16.74
C LEU A 544 -36.05 -2.27 -17.25
N SER A 545 -37.31 -1.86 -17.09
CA SER A 545 -38.47 -2.63 -17.54
C SER A 545 -38.48 -2.80 -19.07
N ILE A 546 -38.26 -1.72 -19.81
CA ILE A 546 -38.23 -1.77 -21.29
C ILE A 546 -37.01 -2.56 -21.79
N LEU A 547 -35.85 -2.41 -21.14
CA LEU A 547 -34.67 -3.22 -21.48
C LEU A 547 -34.91 -4.72 -21.23
N LYS A 548 -35.67 -5.07 -20.18
CA LYS A 548 -36.07 -6.45 -19.91
C LYS A 548 -37.09 -6.96 -20.92
N GLU A 549 -38.11 -6.17 -21.27
CA GLU A 549 -39.13 -6.55 -22.26
C GLU A 549 -38.53 -6.78 -23.65
N HIS A 550 -37.48 -6.04 -24.01
CA HIS A 550 -36.80 -6.13 -25.30
C HIS A 550 -35.47 -6.92 -25.24
N GLN A 551 -35.32 -7.81 -24.26
CA GLN A 551 -34.09 -8.58 -24.08
C GLN A 551 -33.78 -9.49 -25.28
N ASP A 552 -34.79 -10.23 -25.76
CA ASP A 552 -34.64 -11.18 -26.87
C ASP A 552 -34.53 -10.50 -28.23
N ASN A 553 -34.97 -9.24 -28.33
CA ASN A 553 -34.85 -8.40 -29.51
C ASN A 553 -34.45 -6.96 -29.14
N PRO A 554 -33.14 -6.71 -28.97
CA PRO A 554 -32.64 -5.45 -28.41
C PRO A 554 -32.95 -4.25 -29.31
N LEU A 555 -33.60 -3.24 -28.74
CA LEU A 555 -33.79 -1.95 -29.37
C LEU A 555 -32.47 -1.18 -29.46
N SER A 556 -32.30 -0.41 -30.54
CA SER A 556 -31.19 0.55 -30.63
C SER A 556 -31.33 1.65 -29.58
N ASN A 557 -30.21 2.28 -29.21
CA ASN A 557 -30.23 3.39 -28.24
C ASN A 557 -31.08 4.59 -28.73
N GLU A 558 -31.22 4.76 -30.05
CA GLU A 558 -32.05 5.82 -30.63
C GLU A 558 -33.55 5.50 -30.51
N GLU A 559 -33.93 4.24 -30.71
CA GLU A 559 -35.30 3.76 -30.48
C GLU A 559 -35.66 3.83 -28.99
N MET A 560 -34.75 3.40 -28.12
CA MET A 560 -34.90 3.54 -26.67
C MET A 560 -35.09 5.00 -26.25
N ALA A 561 -34.32 5.93 -26.83
CA ALA A 561 -34.45 7.35 -26.53
C ALA A 561 -35.83 7.90 -26.93
N LYS A 562 -36.36 7.50 -28.10
CA LYS A 562 -37.69 7.92 -28.55
C LYS A 562 -38.80 7.34 -27.67
N LEU A 563 -38.71 6.04 -27.37
CA LEU A 563 -39.72 5.32 -26.58
C LEU A 563 -39.82 5.86 -25.14
N LEU A 564 -38.68 6.22 -24.54
CA LEU A 564 -38.60 6.77 -23.18
C LEU A 564 -38.71 8.31 -23.12
N GLY A 565 -38.99 8.98 -24.25
CA GLY A 565 -39.15 10.44 -24.31
C GLY A 565 -37.87 11.24 -24.03
N TYR A 566 -36.68 10.66 -24.25
CA TYR A 566 -35.42 11.39 -24.21
C TYR A 566 -35.23 12.22 -25.50
N LYS A 567 -34.66 13.42 -25.34
CA LYS A 567 -34.45 14.36 -26.46
C LYS A 567 -33.62 13.77 -27.61
N ASN A 568 -32.67 12.90 -27.28
CA ASN A 568 -31.81 12.18 -28.22
C ASN A 568 -31.07 11.01 -27.53
N GLU A 569 -30.42 10.19 -28.36
CA GLU A 569 -29.58 9.06 -27.93
C GLU A 569 -28.54 9.45 -26.88
N LYS A 570 -27.89 10.61 -27.01
CA LYS A 570 -26.86 11.08 -26.08
C LYS A 570 -27.42 11.32 -24.67
N THR A 571 -28.61 11.88 -24.56
CA THR A 571 -29.31 12.04 -23.27
C THR A 571 -29.68 10.71 -22.64
N TYR A 572 -30.16 9.75 -23.44
CA TYR A 572 -30.46 8.40 -22.98
C TYR A 572 -29.18 7.68 -22.49
N ASN A 573 -28.10 7.71 -23.28
CA ASN A 573 -26.81 7.11 -22.92
C ASN A 573 -26.24 7.71 -21.62
N SER A 574 -26.43 9.01 -21.40
CA SER A 574 -26.05 9.67 -20.14
C SER A 574 -26.88 9.17 -18.95
N ALA A 575 -28.18 8.95 -19.14
CA ALA A 575 -29.06 8.37 -18.12
C ALA A 575 -28.69 6.90 -17.82
N LYS A 576 -28.50 6.07 -18.85
CA LYS A 576 -28.04 4.67 -18.73
C LYS A 576 -26.69 4.58 -18.01
N SER A 577 -25.75 5.47 -18.31
CA SER A 577 -24.44 5.54 -17.62
C SER A 577 -24.56 5.96 -16.15
N THR A 578 -25.47 6.89 -15.84
CA THR A 578 -25.73 7.33 -14.48
C THR A 578 -26.33 6.21 -13.64
N LEU A 579 -27.24 5.43 -14.23
CA LEU A 579 -27.81 4.23 -13.62
C LEU A 579 -26.73 3.16 -13.33
N LYS A 580 -25.86 2.88 -14.31
CA LYS A 580 -24.71 1.96 -14.11
C LYS A 580 -23.77 2.42 -12.99
N ARG A 581 -23.53 3.73 -12.87
CA ARG A 581 -22.73 4.29 -11.77
C ARG A 581 -23.42 4.13 -10.41
N LYS A 582 -24.72 4.44 -10.32
CA LYS A 582 -25.50 4.25 -9.08
C LYS A 582 -25.49 2.81 -8.59
N ILE A 583 -25.56 1.84 -9.50
CA ILE A 583 -25.44 0.42 -9.19
C ILE A 583 -24.08 0.10 -8.58
N LYS A 584 -23.01 0.62 -9.18
CA LYS A 584 -21.64 0.38 -8.71
C LYS A 584 -21.41 0.97 -7.31
N ASP A 585 -22.07 2.08 -7.02
CA ASP A 585 -21.85 2.85 -5.80
C ASP A 585 -22.85 2.49 -4.67
N ASN A 586 -23.86 1.64 -4.93
CA ASN A 586 -24.90 1.28 -3.96
C ASN A 586 -25.38 -0.18 -4.08
N ASP A 587 -24.95 -1.01 -3.12
CA ASP A 587 -25.26 -2.45 -3.05
C ASP A 587 -26.76 -2.76 -2.90
N GLU A 588 -27.55 -1.90 -2.26
CA GLU A 588 -29.01 -2.09 -2.12
C GLU A 588 -29.73 -1.86 -3.46
N ILE A 589 -29.28 -0.88 -4.26
CA ILE A 589 -29.78 -0.70 -5.63
C ILE A 589 -29.39 -1.89 -6.49
N ALA A 590 -28.14 -2.36 -6.37
CA ALA A 590 -27.68 -3.54 -7.09
C ALA A 590 -28.52 -4.78 -6.75
N ALA A 591 -28.88 -4.99 -5.48
CA ALA A 591 -29.76 -6.06 -5.05
C ALA A 591 -31.18 -5.93 -5.65
N LYS A 592 -31.80 -4.75 -5.62
CA LYS A 592 -33.12 -4.51 -6.23
C LYS A 592 -33.10 -4.69 -7.75
N ILE A 593 -32.05 -4.27 -8.43
CA ILE A 593 -31.90 -4.48 -9.88
C ILE A 593 -31.66 -5.95 -10.20
N LYS A 594 -30.98 -6.69 -9.33
CA LYS A 594 -30.82 -8.14 -9.47
C LYS A 594 -32.16 -8.87 -9.42
N GLU A 595 -33.14 -8.38 -8.65
CA GLU A 595 -34.51 -8.92 -8.64
C GLU A 595 -35.30 -8.53 -9.89
N ILE A 596 -35.10 -7.31 -10.41
CA ILE A 596 -35.85 -6.79 -11.57
C ILE A 596 -35.29 -7.31 -12.90
N TYR A 597 -33.98 -7.13 -13.14
CA TYR A 597 -33.30 -7.49 -14.38
C TYR A 597 -31.82 -7.86 -14.11
N PRO A 598 -31.56 -9.12 -13.69
CA PRO A 598 -30.23 -9.56 -13.26
C PRO A 598 -29.15 -9.42 -14.35
N GLU A 599 -29.50 -9.59 -15.62
CA GLU A 599 -28.56 -9.50 -16.75
C GLU A 599 -28.08 -8.07 -17.02
N PHE A 600 -28.78 -7.05 -16.49
CA PHE A 600 -28.30 -5.65 -16.55
C PHE A 600 -26.97 -5.47 -15.80
N LEU A 601 -26.77 -6.25 -14.74
CA LEU A 601 -25.54 -6.25 -13.93
C LEU A 601 -24.40 -7.02 -14.63
N GLU A 602 -24.76 -7.87 -15.58
CA GLU A 602 -23.85 -8.75 -16.33
C GLU A 602 -23.51 -8.21 -17.73
N GLU A 603 -24.16 -7.11 -18.17
CA GLU A 603 -23.99 -6.52 -19.50
C GLU A 603 -22.52 -6.12 -19.76
N ILE A 604 -21.84 -6.91 -20.60
CA ILE A 604 -20.48 -6.64 -21.06
C ILE A 604 -20.53 -5.42 -22.00
N ASP A 605 -19.76 -4.37 -21.68
CA ASP A 605 -19.72 -3.10 -22.45
C ASP A 605 -18.98 -3.28 -23.79
N LEU A 606 -19.65 -3.98 -24.71
CA LEU A 606 -19.24 -4.19 -26.09
C LEU A 606 -20.10 -3.34 -27.01
N THR A 607 -19.44 -2.65 -27.93
CA THR A 607 -20.09 -2.00 -29.07
C THR A 607 -20.73 -3.06 -29.99
N ASP A 608 -21.74 -2.67 -30.77
CA ASP A 608 -22.43 -3.58 -31.68
C ASP A 608 -21.48 -4.22 -32.71
N LYS A 609 -20.43 -3.48 -33.10
CA LYS A 609 -19.38 -4.00 -33.99
C LYS A 609 -18.52 -5.07 -33.30
N GLU A 610 -18.23 -4.92 -32.02
CA GLU A 610 -17.49 -5.92 -31.24
C GLU A 610 -18.32 -7.19 -31.04
N LYS A 611 -19.62 -7.06 -30.74
CA LYS A 611 -20.56 -8.20 -30.67
C LYS A 611 -20.64 -8.94 -32.01
N LYS A 612 -20.77 -8.21 -33.12
CA LYS A 612 -20.85 -8.79 -34.46
C LYS A 612 -19.58 -9.55 -34.86
N VAL A 613 -18.40 -9.07 -34.46
CA VAL A 613 -17.12 -9.79 -34.67
C VAL A 613 -17.10 -11.10 -33.90
N LEU A 614 -17.51 -11.08 -32.64
CA LEU A 614 -17.51 -12.28 -31.79
C LEU A 614 -18.48 -13.35 -32.30
N ASN A 615 -19.66 -12.94 -32.79
CA ASN A 615 -20.60 -13.85 -33.42
C ASN A 615 -20.03 -14.48 -34.69
N LEU A 616 -19.43 -13.68 -35.59
CA LEU A 616 -18.78 -14.20 -36.80
C LEU A 616 -17.62 -15.16 -36.48
N LEU A 617 -16.84 -14.88 -35.43
CA LEU A 617 -15.78 -15.79 -34.98
C LEU A 617 -16.33 -17.10 -34.40
N SER A 618 -17.51 -17.07 -33.78
CA SER A 618 -18.20 -18.25 -33.27
C SER A 618 -18.81 -19.08 -34.41
N GLU A 619 -19.45 -18.42 -35.38
CA GLU A 619 -20.10 -19.07 -36.53
C GLU A 619 -19.08 -19.74 -37.46
N HIS A 620 -17.87 -19.18 -37.54
CA HIS A 620 -16.78 -19.66 -38.39
C HIS A 620 -15.65 -20.33 -37.60
N GLN A 621 -15.96 -20.97 -36.47
CA GLN A 621 -14.96 -21.61 -35.61
C GLN A 621 -14.22 -22.75 -36.32
N ASP A 622 -14.95 -23.59 -37.05
CA ASP A 622 -14.40 -24.78 -37.74
C ASP A 622 -13.77 -24.44 -39.10
N ASN A 623 -14.12 -23.29 -39.68
CA ASN A 623 -13.55 -22.80 -40.93
C ASN A 623 -13.27 -21.30 -40.86
N PRO A 624 -12.07 -20.91 -40.40
CA PRO A 624 -11.76 -19.51 -40.08
C PRO A 624 -11.77 -18.60 -41.31
N LEU A 625 -12.55 -17.52 -41.24
CA LEU A 625 -12.56 -16.47 -42.26
C LEU A 625 -11.21 -15.75 -42.37
N SER A 626 -10.82 -15.41 -43.59
CA SER A 626 -9.68 -14.53 -43.84
C SER A 626 -9.96 -13.11 -43.30
N ASN A 627 -8.90 -12.34 -43.07
CA ASN A 627 -9.06 -10.95 -42.60
C ASN A 627 -9.78 -10.06 -43.65
N GLU A 628 -9.71 -10.41 -44.93
CA GLU A 628 -10.39 -9.70 -46.03
C GLU A 628 -11.89 -9.97 -46.03
N GLU A 629 -12.28 -11.24 -45.89
CA GLU A 629 -13.68 -11.65 -45.75
C GLU A 629 -14.30 -11.04 -44.50
N MET A 630 -13.56 -11.06 -43.37
CA MET A 630 -14.00 -10.41 -42.15
C MET A 630 -14.19 -8.89 -42.30
N ALA A 631 -13.27 -8.21 -43.00
CA ALA A 631 -13.39 -6.78 -43.25
C ALA A 631 -14.64 -6.47 -44.10
N LYS A 632 -14.93 -7.29 -45.10
CA LYS A 632 -16.09 -7.15 -46.00
C LYS A 632 -17.41 -7.39 -45.27
N LEU A 633 -17.54 -8.47 -44.50
CA LEU A 633 -18.74 -8.82 -43.73
C LEU A 633 -19.07 -7.80 -42.63
N LEU A 634 -18.04 -7.18 -42.05
CA LEU A 634 -18.20 -6.16 -41.02
C LEU A 634 -18.37 -4.73 -41.58
N GLY A 635 -18.36 -4.56 -42.90
CA GLY A 635 -18.52 -3.25 -43.55
C GLY A 635 -17.35 -2.29 -43.32
N TYR A 636 -16.14 -2.81 -43.10
CA TYR A 636 -14.94 -1.98 -43.04
C TYR A 636 -14.51 -1.55 -44.45
N LYS A 637 -14.14 -0.27 -44.60
CA LYS A 637 -13.71 0.32 -45.87
C LYS A 637 -12.49 -0.39 -46.49
N ASN A 638 -11.63 -0.99 -45.67
CA ASN A 638 -10.47 -1.77 -46.10
C ASN A 638 -9.97 -2.70 -44.98
N ILE A 639 -9.11 -3.66 -45.36
CA ILE A 639 -8.46 -4.61 -44.44
C ILE A 639 -7.69 -3.92 -43.31
N ASN A 640 -7.07 -2.76 -43.58
CA ASN A 640 -6.30 -2.00 -42.59
C ASN A 640 -7.18 -1.46 -41.45
N SER A 641 -8.43 -1.12 -41.75
CA SER A 641 -9.40 -0.68 -40.75
C SER A 641 -9.78 -1.84 -39.82
N TYR A 642 -9.92 -3.05 -40.37
CA TYR A 642 -10.13 -4.26 -39.58
C TYR A 642 -8.89 -4.63 -38.75
N PHE A 643 -7.67 -4.49 -39.28
CA PHE A 643 -6.45 -4.71 -38.50
C PHE A 643 -6.32 -3.74 -37.31
N ARG A 644 -6.63 -2.45 -37.51
CA ARG A 644 -6.67 -1.47 -36.40
C ARG A 644 -7.69 -1.85 -35.35
N PHE A 645 -8.88 -2.27 -35.78
CA PHE A 645 -9.91 -2.78 -34.87
C PHE A 645 -9.43 -4.00 -34.07
N LYS A 646 -8.85 -5.01 -34.74
CA LYS A 646 -8.31 -6.23 -34.10
C LYS A 646 -7.21 -5.91 -33.08
N LYS A 647 -6.32 -4.97 -33.41
CA LYS A 647 -5.28 -4.48 -32.51
C LYS A 647 -5.87 -3.77 -31.29
N ASN A 648 -6.87 -2.92 -31.48
CA ASN A 648 -7.54 -2.20 -30.40
C ASN A 648 -8.31 -3.16 -29.49
N MET A 649 -8.99 -4.17 -30.06
CA MET A 649 -9.65 -5.22 -29.30
C MET A 649 -8.67 -6.06 -28.48
N SER A 650 -7.56 -6.49 -29.09
CA SER A 650 -6.50 -7.19 -28.37
C SER A 650 -5.93 -6.35 -27.23
N LYS A 651 -5.78 -5.05 -27.43
CA LYS A 651 -5.31 -4.11 -26.40
C LYS A 651 -6.33 -3.97 -25.27
N LYS A 652 -7.61 -3.75 -25.60
CA LYS A 652 -8.73 -3.65 -24.65
C LYS A 652 -8.84 -4.91 -23.77
N LEU A 653 -8.68 -6.10 -24.36
CA LEU A 653 -8.67 -7.38 -23.65
C LEU A 653 -7.42 -7.60 -22.79
N SER A 654 -6.27 -7.03 -23.18
CA SER A 654 -5.06 -7.09 -22.36
C SER A 654 -5.10 -6.14 -21.16
N GLU A 655 -5.81 -5.02 -21.29
CA GLU A 655 -5.90 -3.97 -20.26
C GLU A 655 -7.06 -4.21 -19.28
N ASN A 656 -8.10 -4.93 -19.70
CA ASN A 656 -9.28 -5.23 -18.86
C ASN A 656 -9.43 -6.75 -18.64
N ILE A 657 -8.83 -7.23 -17.55
CA ILE A 657 -8.81 -8.65 -17.17
C ILE A 657 -10.23 -9.19 -16.94
N GLU A 658 -11.09 -8.41 -16.28
CA GLU A 658 -12.47 -8.79 -15.97
C GLU A 658 -13.31 -8.96 -17.26
N LEU A 659 -13.16 -8.04 -18.21
CA LEU A 659 -13.77 -8.16 -19.54
C LEU A 659 -13.28 -9.41 -20.29
N LYS A 660 -11.98 -9.71 -20.20
CA LYS A 660 -11.38 -10.89 -20.82
C LYS A 660 -11.93 -12.19 -20.22
N GLU A 661 -12.03 -12.29 -18.90
CA GLU A 661 -12.56 -13.47 -18.20
C GLU A 661 -14.05 -13.68 -18.52
N ARG A 662 -14.86 -12.61 -18.49
CA ARG A 662 -16.29 -12.67 -18.88
C ARG A 662 -16.46 -13.10 -20.35
N LEU A 663 -15.60 -12.62 -21.24
CA LEU A 663 -15.63 -13.02 -22.66
C LEU A 663 -15.14 -14.44 -22.87
N LEU A 664 -14.13 -14.92 -22.15
CA LEU A 664 -13.68 -16.31 -22.21
C LEU A 664 -14.73 -17.27 -21.64
N SER A 665 -15.48 -16.85 -20.62
CA SER A 665 -16.61 -17.62 -20.10
C SER A 665 -17.74 -17.77 -21.12
N LYS A 666 -18.01 -16.75 -21.93
CA LYS A 666 -19.08 -16.76 -22.94
C LYS A 666 -18.63 -17.31 -24.30
N TYR A 667 -17.35 -17.13 -24.64
CA TYR A 667 -16.73 -17.55 -25.90
C TYR A 667 -15.39 -18.28 -25.62
N PRO A 668 -15.44 -19.53 -25.14
CA PRO A 668 -14.24 -20.28 -24.73
C PRO A 668 -13.21 -20.49 -25.86
N PHE A 669 -13.65 -20.49 -27.12
CA PHE A 669 -12.80 -20.66 -28.30
C PHE A 669 -11.79 -19.52 -28.51
N LEU A 670 -11.92 -18.39 -27.81
CA LEU A 670 -10.97 -17.28 -27.87
C LEU A 670 -9.63 -17.58 -27.18
N GLU A 671 -9.53 -18.67 -26.42
CA GLU A 671 -8.30 -19.13 -25.80
C GLU A 671 -7.36 -19.75 -26.85
N ARG A 672 -6.37 -18.97 -27.33
CA ARG A 672 -5.31 -19.51 -28.19
C ARG A 672 -4.40 -20.43 -27.37
N LYS A 673 -4.50 -21.75 -27.57
CA LYS A 673 -3.52 -22.71 -27.06
C LYS A 673 -2.17 -22.46 -27.74
N VAL A 674 -1.20 -21.89 -27.03
CA VAL A 674 0.18 -21.82 -27.48
C VAL A 674 0.79 -23.21 -27.27
N THR A 675 1.35 -23.81 -28.33
CA THR A 675 2.00 -25.13 -28.27
C THR A 675 3.43 -25.10 -28.83
N LEU A 676 4.25 -26.04 -28.37
CA LEU A 676 5.58 -26.31 -28.90
C LEU A 676 5.48 -27.20 -30.16
N THR A 677 6.26 -26.87 -31.18
CA THR A 677 6.40 -27.71 -32.37
C THR A 677 7.41 -28.82 -32.15
N ASN A 678 7.33 -29.91 -32.92
CA ASN A 678 8.30 -31.00 -32.82
C ASN A 678 9.74 -30.53 -33.09
N ASN A 679 9.94 -29.61 -34.03
CA ASN A 679 11.26 -29.04 -34.31
C ASN A 679 11.81 -28.25 -33.12
N GLU A 680 10.96 -27.48 -32.43
CA GLU A 680 11.35 -26.77 -31.21
C GLU A 680 11.77 -27.77 -30.11
N ILE A 681 11.06 -28.89 -29.95
CA ILE A 681 11.41 -29.93 -28.97
C ILE A 681 12.73 -30.64 -29.33
N THR A 682 12.91 -31.05 -30.59
CA THR A 682 14.14 -31.72 -31.06
C THR A 682 15.35 -30.82 -30.86
N ILE A 683 15.25 -29.54 -31.22
CA ILE A 683 16.33 -28.57 -31.03
C ILE A 683 16.67 -28.42 -29.54
N LEU A 684 15.67 -28.32 -28.65
CA LEU A 684 15.93 -28.26 -27.21
C LEU A 684 16.62 -29.53 -26.68
N LYS A 685 16.29 -30.71 -27.19
CA LYS A 685 16.98 -31.96 -26.82
C LYS A 685 18.44 -31.95 -27.26
N GLU A 686 18.73 -31.60 -28.52
CA GLU A 686 20.11 -31.50 -29.02
C GLU A 686 20.97 -30.49 -28.26
N TYR A 687 20.37 -29.41 -27.75
CA TYR A 687 21.08 -28.38 -26.98
C TYR A 687 21.38 -28.76 -25.53
N TYR A 688 20.39 -29.35 -24.85
CA TYR A 688 20.38 -29.43 -23.39
C TYR A 688 20.54 -30.84 -22.85
N HIS A 689 20.16 -31.87 -23.61
CA HIS A 689 20.12 -33.23 -23.11
C HIS A 689 21.50 -33.78 -22.78
N ILE A 690 21.60 -34.46 -21.64
CA ILE A 690 22.83 -35.08 -21.15
C ILE A 690 22.92 -36.50 -21.70
N ASN A 691 23.70 -36.69 -22.78
CA ASN A 691 23.92 -38.00 -23.38
C ASN A 691 25.10 -38.74 -22.73
N SER A 692 24.95 -40.06 -22.53
CA SER A 692 26.04 -40.92 -22.05
C SER A 692 27.18 -40.99 -23.07
N GLY A 693 28.43 -40.86 -22.59
CA GLY A 693 29.64 -41.01 -23.40
C GLY A 693 30.10 -39.77 -24.19
N GLN A 694 29.44 -38.62 -24.06
CA GLN A 694 29.90 -37.38 -24.67
C GLN A 694 30.95 -36.66 -23.81
N THR A 695 31.99 -36.13 -24.45
CA THR A 695 33.08 -35.35 -23.81
C THR A 695 32.87 -33.84 -23.89
N SER A 696 31.92 -33.38 -24.73
CA SER A 696 31.52 -31.97 -24.90
C SER A 696 30.05 -31.84 -25.35
N TYR A 697 29.34 -30.79 -24.94
CA TYR A 697 27.99 -30.48 -25.43
C TYR A 697 28.11 -29.96 -26.85
N LYS A 698 27.15 -30.30 -27.71
CA LYS A 698 27.11 -29.79 -29.09
C LYS A 698 27.01 -28.27 -29.12
N SER A 699 27.83 -27.66 -29.95
CA SER A 699 27.77 -26.26 -30.33
C SER A 699 26.58 -26.00 -31.25
N THR A 700 26.17 -24.74 -31.37
CA THR A 700 25.07 -24.37 -32.28
C THR A 700 25.41 -24.71 -33.74
N ASN A 701 26.69 -24.63 -34.13
CA ASN A 701 27.13 -25.01 -35.47
C ASN A 701 27.02 -26.51 -35.72
N GLU A 702 27.37 -27.34 -34.73
CA GLU A 702 27.22 -28.80 -34.84
C GLU A 702 25.74 -29.18 -34.94
N ILE A 703 24.87 -28.58 -34.12
CA ILE A 703 23.42 -28.82 -34.20
C ILE A 703 22.85 -28.35 -35.55
N ALA A 704 23.31 -27.20 -36.05
CA ALA A 704 22.90 -26.67 -37.35
C ALA A 704 23.29 -27.62 -38.50
N ASN A 705 24.50 -28.18 -38.46
CA ASN A 705 24.97 -29.17 -39.43
C ASN A 705 24.20 -30.48 -39.32
N ASP A 706 24.00 -31.01 -38.10
CA ASP A 706 23.29 -32.27 -37.85
C ASP A 706 21.83 -32.23 -38.30
N LEU A 707 21.16 -31.09 -38.10
CA LEU A 707 19.75 -30.90 -38.44
C LEU A 707 19.51 -30.23 -39.80
N ASN A 708 20.58 -29.96 -40.56
CA ASN A 708 20.54 -29.27 -41.86
C ASN A 708 19.76 -27.93 -41.83
N TYR A 709 20.06 -27.09 -40.83
CA TYR A 709 19.50 -25.75 -40.67
C TYR A 709 20.61 -24.70 -40.65
N SER A 710 20.26 -23.43 -40.85
CA SER A 710 21.19 -22.33 -40.61
C SER A 710 21.39 -22.09 -39.10
N TYR A 711 22.56 -21.55 -38.73
CA TYR A 711 22.84 -21.10 -37.36
C TYR A 711 21.72 -20.20 -36.81
N GLN A 712 21.31 -19.18 -37.58
CA GLN A 712 20.24 -18.25 -37.19
C GLN A 712 18.91 -18.99 -36.98
N THR A 713 18.61 -19.98 -37.79
CA THR A 713 17.37 -20.77 -37.67
C THR A 713 17.35 -21.53 -36.35
N ILE A 714 18.41 -22.28 -36.04
CA ILE A 714 18.54 -23.03 -34.79
C ILE A 714 18.46 -22.09 -33.58
N TYR A 715 19.20 -20.98 -33.60
CA TYR A 715 19.16 -19.99 -32.52
C TYR A 715 17.75 -19.41 -32.33
N SER A 716 17.07 -19.05 -33.42
CA SER A 716 15.72 -18.48 -33.36
C SER A 716 14.69 -19.47 -32.81
N PHE A 717 14.78 -20.75 -33.17
CA PHE A 717 13.88 -21.79 -32.66
C PHE A 717 14.12 -22.03 -31.17
N LYS A 718 15.38 -22.10 -30.74
CA LYS A 718 15.75 -22.24 -29.33
C LYS A 718 15.17 -21.09 -28.50
N GLU A 719 15.41 -19.83 -28.88
CA GLU A 719 14.92 -18.65 -28.16
C GLU A 719 13.38 -18.60 -28.13
N LYS A 720 12.72 -18.91 -29.26
CA LYS A 720 11.26 -18.91 -29.34
C LYS A 720 10.65 -20.00 -28.47
N ALA A 721 11.21 -21.21 -28.47
CA ALA A 721 10.74 -22.32 -27.66
C ALA A 721 10.89 -22.04 -26.16
N LEU A 722 12.05 -21.52 -25.74
CA LEU A 722 12.27 -21.12 -24.35
C LEU A 722 11.28 -20.04 -23.92
N LYS A 723 11.06 -19.02 -24.76
CA LYS A 723 10.09 -17.96 -24.47
C LYS A 723 8.68 -18.52 -24.26
N LYS A 724 8.22 -19.44 -25.12
CA LYS A 724 6.92 -20.13 -24.97
C LYS A 724 6.82 -20.87 -23.64
N ILE A 725 7.84 -21.67 -23.30
CA ILE A 725 7.89 -22.44 -22.06
C ILE A 725 7.87 -21.54 -20.82
N THR A 726 8.58 -20.40 -20.86
CA THR A 726 8.57 -19.44 -19.74
C THR A 726 7.25 -18.69 -19.62
N SER A 727 6.56 -18.42 -20.73
CA SER A 727 5.33 -17.61 -20.74
C SER A 727 4.03 -18.39 -20.56
N ASP A 728 4.02 -19.70 -20.82
CA ASP A 728 2.80 -20.51 -20.87
C ASP A 728 2.97 -21.86 -20.16
N THR A 729 2.17 -22.10 -19.12
CA THR A 729 2.18 -23.33 -18.31
C THR A 729 1.87 -24.57 -19.16
N THR A 730 1.03 -24.46 -20.19
CA THR A 730 0.68 -25.56 -21.10
C THR A 730 1.89 -26.01 -21.90
N CYS A 731 2.70 -25.07 -22.41
CA CYS A 731 3.95 -25.38 -23.11
C CYS A 731 4.97 -26.03 -22.16
N LYS A 732 5.01 -25.57 -20.89
CA LYS A 732 5.86 -26.15 -19.85
C LYS A 732 5.46 -27.59 -19.53
N GLU A 733 4.17 -27.87 -19.38
CA GLU A 733 3.65 -29.23 -19.18
C GLU A 733 3.90 -30.11 -20.41
N GLN A 734 3.74 -29.56 -21.62
CA GLN A 734 3.99 -30.27 -22.87
C GLN A 734 5.45 -30.72 -22.98
N ILE A 735 6.42 -29.86 -22.69
CA ILE A 735 7.84 -30.25 -22.75
C ILE A 735 8.20 -31.25 -21.65
N ILE A 736 7.71 -31.06 -20.41
CA ILE A 736 7.96 -32.00 -19.29
C ILE A 736 7.40 -33.39 -19.61
N ARG A 737 6.25 -33.49 -20.29
CA ARG A 737 5.67 -34.78 -20.68
C ARG A 737 6.54 -35.55 -21.68
N VAL A 738 7.21 -34.85 -22.60
CA VAL A 738 8.03 -35.46 -23.67
C VAL A 738 9.53 -35.52 -23.28
N TYR A 739 9.91 -34.76 -22.27
CA TYR A 739 11.26 -34.60 -21.76
C TYR A 739 11.21 -34.24 -20.26
N PRO A 740 11.01 -35.25 -19.37
CA PRO A 740 10.78 -35.03 -17.94
C PRO A 740 11.88 -34.27 -17.20
N HIS A 741 13.14 -34.50 -17.58
CA HIS A 741 14.31 -33.87 -16.96
C HIS A 741 14.72 -32.54 -17.60
N PHE A 742 13.88 -31.97 -18.49
CA PHE A 742 14.21 -30.75 -19.24
C PHE A 742 14.67 -29.59 -18.35
N GLU A 743 13.99 -29.33 -17.23
CA GLU A 743 14.35 -28.21 -16.35
C GLU A 743 15.67 -28.43 -15.60
N ASP A 744 16.01 -29.68 -15.32
CA ASP A 744 17.26 -30.06 -14.66
C ASP A 744 18.41 -29.91 -15.66
N ASP A 745 18.27 -30.49 -16.85
CA ASP A 745 19.25 -30.44 -17.94
C ASP A 745 19.50 -28.99 -18.42
N LEU A 746 18.44 -28.19 -18.55
CA LEU A 746 18.53 -26.75 -18.85
C LEU A 746 19.33 -25.99 -17.79
N MET A 747 19.09 -26.29 -16.52
CA MET A 747 19.73 -25.63 -15.39
C MET A 747 21.21 -26.01 -15.27
N ILE A 748 21.54 -27.29 -15.42
CA ILE A 748 22.92 -27.78 -15.44
C ILE A 748 23.66 -27.12 -16.60
N LYS A 749 23.13 -27.18 -17.82
CA LYS A 749 23.79 -26.64 -19.02
C LYS A 749 24.02 -25.14 -18.96
N ASN A 750 23.03 -24.36 -18.51
CA ASN A 750 23.14 -22.89 -18.49
C ASN A 750 24.09 -22.37 -17.41
N ASN A 751 24.35 -23.15 -16.37
CA ASN A 751 25.20 -22.75 -15.24
C ASN A 751 26.53 -23.52 -15.18
N TYR A 752 26.70 -24.47 -16.09
CA TYR A 752 27.97 -25.09 -16.42
C TYR A 752 28.86 -24.10 -17.17
N SER A 753 30.14 -24.00 -16.77
CA SER A 753 31.19 -23.31 -17.52
C SER A 753 32.28 -24.30 -17.88
N SER A 754 32.48 -24.55 -19.17
CA SER A 754 33.56 -25.41 -19.67
C SER A 754 34.96 -24.91 -19.30
N LYS A 755 35.09 -23.62 -18.97
CA LYS A 755 36.34 -23.01 -18.47
C LYS A 755 36.62 -23.35 -17.01
N ASN A 756 35.60 -23.71 -16.23
CA ASN A 756 35.70 -23.98 -14.80
C ASN A 756 35.67 -25.49 -14.48
N SER A 757 35.42 -26.33 -15.48
CA SER A 757 35.45 -27.78 -15.32
C SER A 757 36.89 -28.28 -15.34
N ILE A 758 37.27 -29.07 -14.34
CA ILE A 758 38.63 -29.57 -14.18
C ILE A 758 38.74 -30.97 -14.80
N ASN A 759 39.71 -31.16 -15.69
CA ASN A 759 40.00 -32.50 -16.21
C ASN A 759 40.74 -33.32 -15.15
N LEU A 760 40.23 -34.53 -14.86
CA LEU A 760 40.85 -35.51 -13.99
C LEU A 760 41.46 -36.63 -14.82
N THR A 761 42.67 -37.06 -14.47
CA THR A 761 43.29 -38.26 -15.05
C THR A 761 42.60 -39.53 -14.54
N GLU A 762 42.75 -40.66 -15.24
CA GLU A 762 42.22 -41.97 -14.76
C GLU A 762 42.76 -42.36 -13.38
N THR A 763 44.02 -42.04 -13.11
CA THR A 763 44.65 -42.22 -11.81
C THR A 763 44.05 -41.31 -10.74
N GLU A 764 43.67 -40.06 -11.07
CA GLU A 764 42.95 -39.19 -10.13
C GLU A 764 41.54 -39.72 -9.87
N LEU A 765 40.83 -40.18 -10.90
CA LEU A 765 39.48 -40.75 -10.80
C LEU A 765 39.44 -41.99 -9.90
N SER A 766 40.41 -42.90 -10.04
CA SER A 766 40.51 -44.09 -9.18
C SER A 766 40.81 -43.75 -7.71
N ASN A 767 41.51 -42.64 -7.46
CA ASN A 767 41.84 -42.17 -6.12
C ASN A 767 40.66 -41.49 -5.40
N VAL A 768 39.64 -40.99 -6.13
CA VAL A 768 38.40 -40.41 -5.57
C VAL A 768 37.67 -41.40 -4.65
N LYS A 769 37.84 -42.72 -4.88
CA LYS A 769 37.30 -43.79 -4.04
C LYS A 769 37.74 -43.68 -2.57
N ASN A 770 38.92 -43.13 -2.29
CA ASN A 770 39.47 -42.91 -0.95
C ASN A 770 39.39 -41.43 -0.51
N TYR A 771 38.21 -40.83 -0.63
CA TYR A 771 37.92 -39.40 -0.39
C TYR A 771 38.33 -38.86 1.00
N GLN A 772 38.53 -39.71 2.01
CA GLN A 772 38.95 -39.31 3.35
C GLN A 772 40.41 -38.80 3.42
N ASN A 773 41.29 -39.25 2.52
CA ASN A 773 42.71 -38.86 2.51
C ASN A 773 43.06 -37.78 1.46
N LEU A 774 42.06 -37.25 0.75
CA LEU A 774 42.25 -36.51 -0.50
C LEU A 774 42.50 -35.01 -0.34
N ILE A 775 42.10 -34.38 0.77
CA ILE A 775 42.20 -32.92 0.96
C ILE A 775 43.66 -32.45 1.09
N ASN A 776 44.59 -33.32 1.49
CA ASN A 776 45.96 -32.91 1.83
C ASN A 776 46.99 -33.07 0.69
N LYS A 777 46.63 -33.56 -0.51
CA LYS A 777 47.65 -33.91 -1.53
C LYS A 777 47.40 -33.55 -3.01
N LYS A 778 46.24 -33.07 -3.48
CA LYS A 778 46.03 -32.85 -4.93
C LYS A 778 45.25 -31.58 -5.31
N ASP A 779 45.84 -30.77 -6.20
CA ASP A 779 45.32 -29.48 -6.64
C ASP A 779 44.05 -29.57 -7.52
N SER A 780 43.89 -30.61 -8.35
CA SER A 780 42.80 -30.71 -9.35
C SER A 780 41.42 -30.91 -8.71
N ILE A 781 41.30 -31.86 -7.76
CA ILE A 781 40.04 -32.16 -7.06
C ILE A 781 39.61 -30.97 -6.20
N LYS A 782 40.58 -30.33 -5.51
CA LYS A 782 40.34 -29.12 -4.73
C LYS A 782 39.81 -27.98 -5.61
N LYS A 783 40.42 -27.74 -6.77
CA LYS A 783 39.95 -26.73 -7.74
C LYS A 783 38.54 -27.00 -8.26
N GLY A 784 38.19 -28.26 -8.52
CA GLY A 784 36.83 -28.63 -8.95
C GLY A 784 35.77 -28.37 -7.87
N LEU A 785 36.10 -28.68 -6.61
CA LEU A 785 35.25 -28.35 -5.46
C LEU A 785 35.16 -26.84 -5.22
N GLU A 786 36.26 -26.10 -5.35
CA GLU A 786 36.25 -24.64 -5.28
C GLU A 786 35.38 -24.03 -6.39
N ALA A 787 35.42 -24.59 -7.60
CA ALA A 787 34.55 -24.17 -8.70
C ALA A 787 33.06 -24.41 -8.39
N LEU A 788 32.72 -25.57 -7.81
CA LEU A 788 31.36 -25.87 -7.34
C LEU A 788 30.92 -24.92 -6.22
N ASN A 789 31.79 -24.67 -5.23
CA ASN A 789 31.54 -23.77 -4.12
C ASN A 789 31.47 -22.28 -4.53
N ASN A 790 31.97 -21.93 -5.70
CA ASN A 790 31.84 -20.60 -6.29
C ASN A 790 30.70 -20.50 -7.32
N SER A 791 29.91 -21.56 -7.51
CA SER A 791 28.81 -21.61 -8.48
C SER A 791 27.47 -21.18 -7.89
N ILE A 792 26.39 -21.28 -8.69
CA ILE A 792 25.01 -21.09 -8.21
C ILE A 792 24.59 -22.09 -7.13
N PHE A 793 25.29 -23.23 -7.02
CA PHE A 793 25.00 -24.31 -6.07
C PHE A 793 25.64 -24.10 -4.70
N LYS A 794 26.46 -23.05 -4.52
CA LYS A 794 27.24 -22.79 -3.29
C LYS A 794 26.42 -22.88 -2.01
N ASP A 795 25.19 -22.39 -2.07
CA ASP A 795 24.32 -22.31 -0.92
C ASP A 795 23.76 -23.68 -0.52
N PHE A 796 23.67 -24.62 -1.46
CA PHE A 796 23.35 -26.01 -1.14
C PHE A 796 24.58 -26.73 -0.59
N MET A 797 25.79 -26.39 -1.08
CA MET A 797 27.04 -27.02 -0.63
C MET A 797 27.32 -26.83 0.87
N GLU A 798 26.85 -25.74 1.48
CA GLU A 798 26.95 -25.49 2.92
C GLU A 798 26.28 -26.58 3.79
N PHE A 799 25.35 -27.34 3.21
CA PHE A 799 24.62 -28.43 3.87
C PHE A 799 25.16 -29.82 3.53
N CYS A 800 26.11 -29.92 2.61
CA CYS A 800 26.64 -31.18 2.12
C CYS A 800 27.97 -31.54 2.79
N SER A 801 28.13 -32.81 3.14
CA SER A 801 29.43 -33.41 3.47
C SER A 801 30.38 -33.37 2.28
N LEU A 802 31.69 -33.54 2.53
CA LEU A 802 32.68 -33.59 1.45
C LEU A 802 32.37 -34.66 0.39
N LYS A 803 31.87 -35.83 0.82
CA LYS A 803 31.49 -36.92 -0.10
C LYS A 803 30.34 -36.48 -1.00
N GLU A 804 29.32 -35.84 -0.45
CA GLU A 804 28.17 -35.32 -1.19
C GLU A 804 28.56 -34.17 -2.12
N GLN A 805 29.44 -33.28 -1.70
CA GLN A 805 29.98 -32.22 -2.56
C GLN A 805 30.75 -32.80 -3.76
N LEU A 806 31.53 -33.86 -3.54
CA LEU A 806 32.22 -34.56 -4.63
C LEU A 806 31.22 -35.23 -5.58
N ILE A 807 30.23 -35.98 -5.05
CA ILE A 807 29.15 -36.58 -5.86
C ILE A 807 28.49 -35.50 -6.74
N LEU A 808 28.12 -34.37 -6.15
CA LEU A 808 27.51 -33.25 -6.87
C LEU A 808 28.47 -32.60 -7.88
N ALA A 809 29.76 -32.51 -7.59
CA ALA A 809 30.74 -31.99 -8.54
C ALA A 809 30.82 -32.86 -9.80
N PHE A 810 30.74 -34.19 -9.65
CA PHE A 810 30.67 -35.13 -10.78
C PHE A 810 29.31 -35.03 -11.51
N SER A 811 28.21 -35.07 -10.78
CA SER A 811 26.85 -35.04 -11.34
C SER A 811 26.46 -33.71 -12.00
N LEU A 812 27.13 -32.60 -11.66
CA LEU A 812 26.85 -31.26 -12.21
C LEU A 812 27.91 -30.81 -13.24
N GLY A 813 28.89 -31.65 -13.56
CA GLY A 813 29.86 -31.42 -14.64
C GLY A 813 31.03 -30.49 -14.27
N PHE A 814 31.36 -30.36 -12.99
CA PHE A 814 32.55 -29.63 -12.53
C PHE A 814 33.86 -30.40 -12.77
N PHE A 815 33.76 -31.68 -13.18
CA PHE A 815 34.87 -32.48 -13.64
C PHE A 815 34.67 -32.96 -15.08
N ASN A 816 35.77 -33.11 -15.83
CA ASN A 816 35.83 -33.68 -17.19
C ASN A 816 34.87 -33.09 -18.21
N LYS A 817 34.57 -31.79 -18.07
CA LYS A 817 33.77 -30.97 -18.98
C LYS A 817 32.33 -31.42 -19.16
N HIS A 818 31.87 -32.52 -18.56
CA HIS A 818 30.50 -33.04 -18.71
C HIS A 818 29.96 -33.59 -17.40
N PRO A 819 28.65 -33.46 -17.13
CA PRO A 819 27.99 -34.20 -16.08
C PRO A 819 28.19 -35.71 -16.27
N PHE A 820 28.66 -36.39 -15.24
CA PHE A 820 28.67 -37.84 -15.21
C PHE A 820 27.25 -38.36 -15.02
N ASN A 821 26.92 -39.48 -15.65
CA ASN A 821 25.62 -40.10 -15.44
C ASN A 821 25.53 -40.65 -14.00
N SER A 822 24.30 -40.79 -13.48
CA SER A 822 24.05 -41.22 -12.11
C SER A 822 24.69 -42.56 -11.76
N LYS A 823 24.71 -43.49 -12.73
CA LYS A 823 25.29 -44.83 -12.58
C LYS A 823 26.81 -44.80 -12.45
N ASP A 824 27.50 -44.04 -13.29
CA ASP A 824 28.96 -43.88 -13.25
C ASP A 824 29.39 -43.25 -11.91
N VAL A 825 28.64 -42.25 -11.44
CA VAL A 825 28.90 -41.61 -10.14
C VAL A 825 28.65 -42.60 -9.00
N ALA A 826 27.56 -43.37 -9.06
CA ALA A 826 27.27 -44.42 -8.08
C ALA A 826 28.40 -45.46 -8.00
N ASP A 827 28.93 -45.89 -9.14
CA ASP A 827 30.06 -46.83 -9.24
C ASP A 827 31.36 -46.23 -8.71
N ILE A 828 31.60 -44.93 -8.93
CA ILE A 828 32.78 -44.21 -8.40
C ILE A 828 32.72 -44.13 -6.87
N PHE A 829 31.56 -43.82 -6.28
CA PHE A 829 31.42 -43.59 -4.83
C PHE A 829 30.94 -44.81 -4.04
N ASN A 830 30.71 -45.94 -4.71
CA ASN A 830 30.16 -47.18 -4.17
C ASN A 830 28.88 -46.93 -3.37
N ILE A 831 27.91 -46.28 -4.00
CA ILE A 831 26.58 -45.97 -3.46
C ILE A 831 25.50 -46.39 -4.45
N ASP A 832 24.24 -46.38 -4.04
CA ASP A 832 23.14 -46.65 -4.96
C ASP A 832 22.90 -45.46 -5.91
N GLU A 833 22.51 -45.79 -7.15
CA GLU A 833 22.19 -44.80 -8.18
C GLU A 833 21.08 -43.84 -7.74
N ILE A 834 20.10 -44.35 -7.00
CA ILE A 834 18.96 -43.58 -6.49
C ILE A 834 19.44 -42.47 -5.53
N SER A 835 20.43 -42.73 -4.68
CA SER A 835 21.04 -41.73 -3.80
C SER A 835 21.71 -40.62 -4.59
N VAL A 836 22.40 -40.93 -5.68
CA VAL A 836 22.99 -39.91 -6.57
C VAL A 836 21.90 -39.06 -7.21
N ILE A 837 20.85 -39.69 -7.72
CA ILE A 837 19.70 -39.02 -8.34
C ILE A 837 19.02 -38.10 -7.32
N ASN A 838 18.72 -38.60 -6.12
CA ASN A 838 18.06 -37.84 -5.07
C ASN A 838 18.90 -36.63 -4.64
N LEU A 839 20.19 -36.83 -4.38
CA LEU A 839 21.09 -35.74 -3.97
C LEU A 839 21.20 -34.67 -5.05
N THR A 840 21.32 -35.08 -6.32
CA THR A 840 21.38 -34.16 -7.46
C THR A 840 20.07 -33.39 -7.61
N HIS A 841 18.93 -34.08 -7.53
CA HIS A 841 17.60 -33.48 -7.61
C HIS A 841 17.34 -32.50 -6.45
N GLU A 842 17.75 -32.84 -5.22
CA GLU A 842 17.66 -31.94 -4.06
C GLU A 842 18.46 -30.65 -4.28
N CYS A 843 19.69 -30.77 -4.78
CA CYS A 843 20.55 -29.64 -5.10
C CYS A 843 19.92 -28.72 -6.16
N LEU A 844 19.44 -29.30 -7.26
CA LEU A 844 18.80 -28.56 -8.36
C LEU A 844 17.51 -27.89 -7.91
N SER A 845 16.65 -28.61 -7.19
CA SER A 845 15.38 -28.10 -6.65
C SER A 845 15.60 -26.97 -5.66
N PHE A 846 16.56 -27.12 -4.73
CA PHE A 846 16.91 -26.06 -3.79
C PHE A 846 17.35 -24.79 -4.51
N THR A 847 18.23 -24.96 -5.51
CA THR A 847 18.82 -23.85 -6.26
C THR A 847 17.78 -23.17 -7.16
N ARG A 848 16.90 -23.93 -7.83
CA ARG A 848 15.79 -23.41 -8.65
C ARG A 848 14.85 -22.54 -7.82
N ASN A 849 14.40 -23.05 -6.68
CA ASN A 849 13.53 -22.31 -5.76
C ASN A 849 14.17 -21.00 -5.29
N ARG A 850 15.49 -20.97 -5.13
CA ARG A 850 16.22 -19.75 -4.72
C ARG A 850 16.32 -18.74 -5.87
N LEU A 851 16.57 -19.19 -7.10
CA LEU A 851 16.61 -18.33 -8.28
C LEU A 851 15.23 -17.70 -8.56
N GLU A 852 14.15 -18.48 -8.47
CA GLU A 852 12.78 -17.96 -8.63
C GLU A 852 12.42 -16.91 -7.57
N GLN A 853 12.91 -17.07 -6.34
CA GLN A 853 12.71 -16.10 -5.25
C GLN A 853 13.48 -14.80 -5.51
N LYS A 854 14.66 -14.86 -6.14
CA LYS A 854 15.42 -13.69 -6.60
C LYS A 854 14.72 -12.97 -7.77
N ASP A 855 14.13 -13.70 -8.71
CA ASP A 855 13.41 -13.09 -9.85
C ASP A 855 12.10 -12.44 -9.42
N LYS A 856 11.34 -13.06 -8.49
CA LYS A 856 10.12 -12.44 -7.91
C LYS A 856 10.43 -11.16 -7.11
N THR A 857 11.60 -11.06 -6.49
CA THR A 857 12.04 -9.82 -5.82
C THR A 857 12.54 -8.77 -6.81
N LYS A 858 13.09 -9.15 -7.96
CA LYS A 858 13.42 -8.25 -9.07
C LYS A 858 12.18 -7.65 -9.77
N VAL A 859 11.15 -8.45 -10.05
CA VAL A 859 9.90 -7.97 -10.67
C VAL A 859 9.13 -7.00 -9.76
N LYS A 860 9.19 -7.19 -8.43
CA LYS A 860 8.64 -6.20 -7.47
C LYS A 860 9.42 -4.89 -7.41
N SER A 861 10.71 -4.89 -7.75
CA SER A 861 11.53 -3.67 -7.83
C SER A 861 11.43 -2.94 -9.18
N SER A 862 10.75 -3.50 -10.18
CA SER A 862 10.43 -2.83 -11.46
C SER A 862 9.00 -2.30 -11.54
N PHE A 863 8.20 -2.49 -10.48
CA PHE A 863 6.86 -1.92 -10.27
C PHE A 863 6.82 -0.94 -9.07
N GLN A 864 7.98 -0.54 -8.56
CA GLN A 864 8.17 0.64 -7.71
C GLN A 864 9.08 1.62 -8.45
#